data_AF-A0A841TNZ9-F1
#
_entry.id   AF-A0A841TNZ9-F1
#
_cell.length_a   1.000
_cell.length_b   1.000
_cell.length_c   1.000
_cell.angle_alpha   90.00
_cell.angle_beta   90.00
_cell.angle_gamma   90.00
#
_symmetry.space_group_name_H-M   'P 1'
#
loop_
_entity.id
_entity.type
_entity.pdbx_description
1 polymer ?
#
loop_
_entity_poly.entity_id
_entity_poly.type
_entity_poly.pdbx_seq_one_letter_code
_entity_poly.pdbx_strand_id
1 'polypeptide(L)'
;MSIFTSIWNLLKKNPATDGNEMFNIETMLNDNWDKIDSALGMKGVNADVRAATIANIALSGLQTVDGVALAAGDRVLVKNQGVGSENGIYVVGSAGWGRASDADSAGKLAAGVFVHVKEGSANAGTGWILTTSGPIELGATPLTFAQKTGSGSATDTVIGPRTADPNTSVAYGLSGSVTQLFSWVFKYFKAITGKANPFDAPDMSLASVKAHVDATAPHSGHAVIGRKVNTSSGLQGGGDLSADRTISIAEGGVSDTHVGTRTIDDTVTATAGADTPTRLWSKLGNMIKAITGKSNWYTPPVTTIEALNANKLNASAVSTSDSFNSVAARDGNGYITARGFTSTNATGNAPFTVSSTTIVPNLNADMVDGYHGSDLALSSQWTAIGRCGTWSRILEIMESDITGHSFLLNISGTRSNVVFDTTLMINTSHYFRGNIVQLNNNSYSEFDIRAVINNNGGGYIEIFDVANNDGSSVLMRYSVSVTHLKKGPTITPITSFTDGTNIPSGLQLANQIHTKIGPTMVANGFIATAKQGDSPFAITSTTKVDNLNADMVDGFHADKHVTGDSAAVRLPNGDLNARVFGSTAKEGTAPFVVNSTTMVPKLNVEMVGGRRASDFVLQSIILGEGADLNNETAVGEYFCPANAWASTQSNLPPGVAEAYALKVTKHAGVNQTLTTYFHAQRALRMFTRNFYNGVWGAWIEILTTDNGVKKASVSNLGISSTAETTIASFFPPIDGNYDIKVYLRVSINANVSIKISYNDSNGPQITYLVNNQAMTVGSYSLLPVFLFAQKSSNQPVVISAKSSVANAVSVSASILEV
;
A
#
# COMPACT_ATOMS: atom_id res chain seq x y z
N MET A 1 -4.23 16.37 -49.95
CA MET A 1 -2.84 16.85 -50.04
C MET A 1 -2.60 17.77 -48.85
N SER A 2 -1.40 17.79 -48.24
CA SER A 2 -1.12 18.71 -47.13
C SER A 2 -1.25 20.16 -47.63
N ILE A 3 -1.71 21.08 -46.78
CA ILE A 3 -1.84 22.51 -47.12
C ILE A 3 -0.52 23.07 -47.69
N PHE A 4 0.61 22.60 -47.17
CA PHE A 4 1.94 23.03 -47.58
C PHE A 4 2.33 22.51 -48.98
N THR A 5 1.82 21.33 -49.37
CA THR A 5 2.07 20.78 -50.72
C THR A 5 1.44 21.65 -51.79
N SER A 6 0.23 22.16 -51.53
CA SER A 6 -0.47 23.08 -52.44
C SER A 6 0.09 24.50 -52.40
N ILE A 7 0.40 25.03 -51.20
CA ILE A 7 0.92 26.40 -51.05
C ILE A 7 2.29 26.56 -51.73
N TRP A 8 3.16 25.54 -51.67
CA TRP A 8 4.49 25.60 -52.26
C TRP A 8 4.60 24.91 -53.63
N ASN A 9 3.47 24.51 -54.20
CA ASN A 9 3.39 23.82 -55.50
C ASN A 9 4.42 22.67 -55.61
N LEU A 10 4.47 21.83 -54.58
CA LEU A 10 5.37 20.69 -54.52
C LEU A 10 4.79 19.55 -55.33
N LEU A 11 5.57 19.00 -56.25
CA LEU A 11 5.14 17.89 -57.09
C LEU A 11 5.12 16.59 -56.26
N LYS A 12 3.94 15.99 -56.06
CA LYS A 12 3.79 14.72 -55.34
C LYS A 12 3.12 13.68 -56.23
N LYS A 13 3.85 12.62 -56.61
CA LYS A 13 3.30 11.50 -57.38
C LYS A 13 2.63 10.46 -56.48
N ASN A 14 1.53 9.90 -56.96
CA ASN A 14 0.82 8.80 -56.33
C ASN A 14 1.14 7.50 -57.06
N PRO A 15 1.80 6.51 -56.42
CA PRO A 15 2.17 5.25 -57.06
C PRO A 15 0.98 4.47 -57.66
N ALA A 16 -0.23 4.66 -57.12
CA ALA A 16 -1.42 3.96 -57.58
C ALA A 16 -2.04 4.52 -58.86
N THR A 17 -1.83 5.81 -59.17
CA THR A 17 -2.39 6.47 -60.36
C THR A 17 -1.33 6.85 -61.39
N ASP A 18 -0.10 7.12 -60.93
CA ASP A 18 0.96 7.69 -61.75
C ASP A 18 2.10 6.67 -62.00
N GLY A 19 1.86 5.39 -61.70
CA GLY A 19 2.88 4.33 -61.70
C GLY A 19 3.53 4.04 -63.06
N ASN A 20 2.94 4.53 -64.15
CA ASN A 20 3.50 4.44 -65.51
C ASN A 20 4.30 5.68 -65.94
N GLU A 21 4.38 6.72 -65.11
CA GLU A 21 5.22 7.88 -65.39
C GLU A 21 6.67 7.65 -64.95
N MET A 22 7.63 8.09 -65.78
CA MET A 22 9.04 7.95 -65.46
C MET A 22 9.44 8.88 -64.30
N PHE A 23 10.13 8.35 -63.31
CA PHE A 23 10.62 9.12 -62.16
C PHE A 23 11.77 10.05 -62.58
N ASN A 24 11.48 11.35 -62.71
CA ASN A 24 12.51 12.36 -62.99
C ASN A 24 13.00 13.00 -61.69
N ILE A 25 14.22 12.64 -61.29
CA ILE A 25 14.90 13.11 -60.07
C ILE A 25 14.96 14.64 -60.01
N GLU A 26 15.19 15.32 -61.13
CA GLU A 26 15.32 16.78 -61.15
C GLU A 26 14.02 17.45 -60.70
N THR A 27 12.91 17.12 -61.37
CA THR A 27 11.62 17.76 -61.09
C THR A 27 10.94 17.27 -59.82
N MET A 28 11.20 16.03 -59.39
CA MET A 28 10.49 15.41 -58.26
C MET A 28 11.25 15.51 -56.94
N LEU A 29 12.59 15.59 -56.99
CA LEU A 29 13.44 15.74 -55.83
C LEU A 29 14.11 17.11 -55.83
N ASN A 30 15.03 17.40 -56.75
CA ASN A 30 15.86 18.60 -56.68
C ASN A 30 15.02 19.89 -56.68
N ASP A 31 14.11 20.05 -57.64
CA ASP A 31 13.22 21.23 -57.72
C ASP A 31 12.31 21.38 -56.49
N ASN A 32 11.83 20.26 -55.94
CA ASN A 32 11.00 20.28 -54.73
C ASN A 32 11.82 20.66 -53.50
N TRP A 33 13.06 20.18 -53.41
CA TRP A 33 13.98 20.52 -52.33
C TRP A 33 14.42 21.98 -52.42
N ASP A 34 14.73 22.51 -53.60
CA ASP A 34 15.05 23.92 -53.82
C ASP A 34 13.89 24.85 -53.44
N LYS A 35 12.65 24.45 -53.76
CA LYS A 35 11.44 25.19 -53.33
C LYS A 35 11.28 25.17 -51.81
N ILE A 36 11.53 24.04 -51.16
CA ILE A 36 11.48 23.90 -49.71
C ILE A 36 12.57 24.74 -49.04
N ASP A 37 13.81 24.68 -49.52
CA ASP A 37 14.93 25.47 -49.00
C ASP A 37 14.69 26.98 -49.19
N SER A 38 14.18 27.37 -50.35
CA SER A 38 13.77 28.75 -50.60
C SER A 38 12.62 29.20 -49.69
N ALA A 39 11.66 28.32 -49.38
CA ALA A 39 10.52 28.63 -48.53
C ALA A 39 10.87 28.65 -47.03
N LEU A 40 11.80 27.81 -46.60
CA LEU A 40 12.30 27.76 -45.22
C LEU A 40 13.28 28.89 -44.91
N GLY A 41 13.80 29.58 -45.93
CA GLY A 41 14.65 30.76 -45.75
C GLY A 41 15.96 30.47 -45.03
N MET A 42 16.33 29.19 -44.84
CA MET A 42 17.58 28.76 -44.21
C MET A 42 18.77 28.85 -45.18
N LYS A 43 18.79 29.92 -45.99
CA LYS A 43 19.83 30.17 -46.98
C LYS A 43 21.03 30.86 -46.30
N GLY A 44 21.87 30.01 -45.71
CA GLY A 44 23.26 30.21 -45.27
C GLY A 44 23.86 31.63 -45.27
N VAL A 45 23.42 32.49 -44.35
CA VAL A 45 24.28 33.58 -43.83
C VAL A 45 24.64 33.18 -42.40
N ASN A 46 25.93 33.05 -42.09
CA ASN A 46 26.40 32.98 -40.71
C ASN A 46 26.20 34.38 -40.10
N ALA A 47 25.00 34.57 -39.58
CA ALA A 47 24.51 35.88 -39.21
C ALA A 47 24.87 36.26 -37.77
N ASP A 48 25.82 35.55 -37.15
CA ASP A 48 26.47 35.98 -35.93
C ASP A 48 27.50 37.07 -36.24
N VAL A 49 27.30 38.24 -35.66
CA VAL A 49 28.28 39.33 -35.66
C VAL A 49 28.75 39.60 -34.24
N ARG A 50 29.99 40.04 -34.11
CA ARG A 50 30.57 40.38 -32.81
C ARG A 50 29.97 41.66 -32.27
N ALA A 51 29.85 42.69 -33.08
CA ALA A 51 29.25 43.98 -32.69
C ALA A 51 28.35 44.54 -33.81
N ALA A 52 27.54 45.54 -33.48
CA ALA A 52 26.77 46.31 -34.45
C ALA A 52 27.04 47.81 -34.28
N THR A 53 27.05 48.54 -35.39
CA THR A 53 27.27 49.99 -35.34
C THR A 53 26.16 50.70 -34.57
N ILE A 54 26.50 51.78 -33.87
CA ILE A 54 25.55 52.72 -33.23
C ILE A 54 25.53 54.09 -33.92
N ALA A 55 26.47 54.33 -34.84
CA ALA A 55 26.65 55.55 -35.61
C ALA A 55 27.39 55.21 -36.93
N ASN A 56 27.55 56.21 -37.81
CA ASN A 56 28.35 56.07 -39.03
C ASN A 56 29.83 55.83 -38.70
N ILE A 57 30.47 54.89 -39.39
CA ILE A 57 31.88 54.52 -39.17
C ILE A 57 32.68 54.55 -40.47
N ALA A 58 34.01 54.61 -40.36
CA ALA A 58 34.90 54.32 -41.49
C ALA A 58 35.00 52.80 -41.68
N LEU A 59 34.88 52.29 -42.90
CA LEU A 59 34.99 50.85 -43.21
C LEU A 59 36.46 50.42 -43.41
N SER A 60 37.32 50.80 -42.48
CA SER A 60 38.77 50.56 -42.52
C SER A 60 39.38 50.64 -41.12
N GLY A 61 40.50 49.95 -40.90
CA GLY A 61 41.24 50.00 -39.63
C GLY A 61 40.62 49.16 -38.52
N LEU A 62 41.40 48.90 -37.48
CA LEU A 62 40.88 48.31 -36.24
C LEU A 62 40.32 49.44 -35.36
N GLN A 63 39.05 49.34 -34.99
CA GLN A 63 38.32 50.38 -34.27
C GLN A 63 37.43 49.75 -33.20
N THR A 64 36.91 50.61 -32.32
CA THR A 64 35.94 50.21 -31.30
C THR A 64 34.53 50.49 -31.80
N VAL A 65 33.70 49.45 -31.90
CA VAL A 65 32.29 49.56 -32.29
C VAL A 65 31.41 49.12 -31.11
N ASP A 66 30.49 49.99 -30.69
CA ASP A 66 29.59 49.74 -29.54
C ASP A 66 30.34 49.35 -28.25
N GLY A 67 31.50 49.97 -28.01
CA GLY A 67 32.37 49.65 -26.88
C GLY A 67 33.24 48.40 -27.04
N VAL A 68 33.12 47.66 -28.15
CA VAL A 68 33.91 46.46 -28.43
C VAL A 68 35.11 46.81 -29.29
N ALA A 69 36.33 46.62 -28.78
CA ALA A 69 37.56 46.73 -29.56
C ALA A 69 37.66 45.56 -30.55
N LEU A 70 37.68 45.86 -31.85
CA LEU A 70 37.62 44.86 -32.91
C LEU A 70 39.01 44.39 -33.35
N ALA A 71 39.12 43.10 -33.65
CA ALA A 71 40.30 42.47 -34.25
C ALA A 71 40.07 42.15 -35.73
N ALA A 72 41.15 42.00 -36.50
CA ALA A 72 41.05 41.57 -37.89
C ALA A 72 40.38 40.19 -37.98
N GLY A 73 39.38 40.04 -38.86
CA GLY A 73 38.55 38.84 -38.99
C GLY A 73 37.23 38.88 -38.21
N ASP A 74 37.04 39.82 -37.28
CA ASP A 74 35.76 39.99 -36.59
C ASP A 74 34.66 40.36 -37.59
N ARG A 75 33.43 39.91 -37.32
CA ARG A 75 32.24 40.27 -38.11
C ARG A 75 31.47 41.39 -37.44
N VAL A 76 31.07 42.40 -38.18
CA VAL A 76 30.30 43.54 -37.65
C VAL A 76 29.06 43.77 -38.51
N LEU A 77 27.91 43.92 -37.85
CA LEU A 77 26.71 44.44 -38.52
C LEU A 77 26.85 45.96 -38.64
N VAL A 78 27.10 46.40 -39.86
CA VAL A 78 27.13 47.81 -40.23
C VAL A 78 25.72 48.20 -40.65
N LYS A 79 25.01 48.93 -39.80
CA LYS A 79 23.60 49.33 -40.01
C LYS A 79 23.37 50.84 -39.96
N ASN A 80 24.41 51.63 -39.70
CA ASN A 80 24.32 53.07 -39.48
C ASN A 80 25.23 53.89 -40.43
N GLN A 81 25.54 53.40 -41.63
CA GLN A 81 26.24 54.21 -42.64
C GLN A 81 25.37 55.38 -43.09
N GLY A 82 26.03 56.51 -43.41
CA GLY A 82 25.37 57.67 -44.03
C GLY A 82 24.83 57.35 -45.43
N VAL A 83 25.49 56.47 -46.17
CA VAL A 83 24.99 55.89 -47.43
C VAL A 83 24.42 54.51 -47.13
N GLY A 84 23.09 54.38 -47.15
CA GLY A 84 22.42 53.15 -46.74
C GLY A 84 22.79 51.91 -47.57
N SER A 85 23.28 52.07 -48.80
CA SER A 85 23.74 50.94 -49.63
C SER A 85 25.09 50.37 -49.19
N GLU A 86 25.79 51.03 -48.28
CA GLU A 86 26.99 50.54 -47.60
C GLU A 86 26.67 49.76 -46.32
N ASN A 87 25.41 49.71 -45.87
CA ASN A 87 25.04 48.85 -44.75
C ASN A 87 25.16 47.37 -45.14
N GLY A 88 25.39 46.50 -44.16
CA GLY A 88 25.49 45.05 -44.32
C GLY A 88 26.41 44.41 -43.29
N ILE A 89 26.82 43.17 -43.55
CA ILE A 89 27.73 42.43 -42.66
C ILE A 89 29.14 42.51 -43.23
N TYR A 90 30.06 43.02 -42.42
CA TYR A 90 31.46 43.25 -42.81
C TYR A 90 32.41 42.40 -41.98
N VAL A 91 33.54 42.01 -42.59
CA VAL A 91 34.70 41.41 -41.91
C VAL A 91 35.74 42.51 -41.71
N VAL A 92 36.14 42.69 -40.45
CA VAL A 92 37.08 43.73 -40.01
C VAL A 92 38.47 43.45 -40.58
N GLY A 93 39.10 44.48 -41.13
CA GLY A 93 40.47 44.42 -41.66
C GLY A 93 41.28 45.66 -41.27
N SER A 94 42.61 45.53 -41.18
CA SER A 94 43.50 46.63 -40.79
C SER A 94 43.63 47.73 -41.84
N ALA A 95 43.47 47.41 -43.13
CA ALA A 95 43.50 48.38 -44.23
C ALA A 95 42.10 48.76 -44.74
N GLY A 96 41.21 47.78 -44.92
CA GLY A 96 39.84 47.98 -45.38
C GLY A 96 38.94 46.84 -44.93
N TRP A 97 37.66 47.12 -44.75
CA TRP A 97 36.66 46.12 -44.35
C TRP A 97 35.94 45.61 -45.59
N GLY A 98 36.00 44.30 -45.81
CA GLY A 98 35.25 43.65 -46.88
C GLY A 98 33.86 43.25 -46.40
N ARG A 99 32.87 43.22 -47.30
CA ARG A 99 31.61 42.51 -47.00
C ARG A 99 31.92 41.05 -46.75
N ALA A 100 31.21 40.46 -45.80
CA ALA A 100 31.40 39.06 -45.48
C ALA A 100 31.02 38.16 -46.67
N SER A 101 31.78 37.09 -46.91
CA SER A 101 31.66 36.22 -48.11
C SER A 101 30.31 35.49 -48.22
N ASP A 102 29.58 35.38 -47.12
CA ASP A 102 28.23 34.84 -47.03
C ASP A 102 27.14 35.93 -47.10
N ALA A 103 27.53 37.20 -47.27
CA ALA A 103 26.67 38.38 -47.34
C ALA A 103 27.15 39.39 -48.41
N ASP A 104 27.89 38.91 -49.42
CA ASP A 104 28.58 39.70 -50.46
C ASP A 104 27.86 39.75 -51.81
N SER A 105 26.64 39.22 -51.90
CA SER A 105 25.83 39.25 -53.12
C SER A 105 24.34 39.35 -52.80
N ALA A 106 23.58 39.92 -53.73
CA ALA A 106 22.13 40.10 -53.62
C ALA A 106 21.37 38.82 -53.24
N GLY A 107 21.74 37.69 -53.84
CA GLY A 107 21.10 36.40 -53.58
C GLY A 107 21.43 35.76 -52.23
N LYS A 108 22.40 36.32 -51.50
CA LYS A 108 22.79 35.91 -50.13
C LYS A 108 22.26 36.88 -49.07
N LEU A 109 22.20 38.18 -49.38
CA LEU A 109 21.69 39.22 -48.49
C LEU A 109 20.25 39.63 -48.87
N ALA A 110 19.31 38.69 -48.73
CA ALA A 110 17.90 38.90 -49.08
C ALA A 110 17.07 39.49 -47.93
N ALA A 111 15.92 40.08 -48.26
CA ALA A 111 14.93 40.53 -47.28
C ALA A 111 14.61 39.42 -46.28
N GLY A 112 14.61 39.73 -44.99
CA GLY A 112 14.34 38.77 -43.92
C GLY A 112 15.57 38.11 -43.30
N VAL A 113 16.80 38.37 -43.79
CA VAL A 113 18.04 37.91 -43.12
C VAL A 113 18.06 38.43 -41.69
N PHE A 114 18.16 37.49 -40.74
CA PHE A 114 18.23 37.75 -39.31
C PHE A 114 19.68 37.68 -38.85
N VAL A 115 20.15 38.71 -38.13
CA VAL A 115 21.54 38.91 -37.67
C VAL A 115 21.54 39.02 -36.15
N HIS A 116 22.34 38.19 -35.48
CA HIS A 116 22.47 38.21 -34.03
C HIS A 116 23.78 38.91 -33.61
N VAL A 117 23.68 39.82 -32.65
CA VAL A 117 24.81 40.62 -32.15
C VAL A 117 25.26 40.08 -30.81
N LYS A 118 26.52 39.61 -30.71
CA LYS A 118 27.05 38.93 -29.52
C LYS A 118 27.51 39.87 -28.41
N GLU A 119 28.19 40.94 -28.78
CA GLU A 119 28.84 41.88 -27.87
C GLU A 119 28.47 43.33 -28.23
N GLY A 120 28.68 44.23 -27.27
CA GLY A 120 28.31 45.64 -27.41
C GLY A 120 27.64 46.17 -26.14
N SER A 121 27.77 47.46 -25.89
CA SER A 121 27.10 48.09 -24.75
C SER A 121 25.61 48.34 -25.03
N ALA A 122 25.27 48.72 -26.27
CA ALA A 122 23.90 49.03 -26.67
C ALA A 122 23.20 47.87 -27.38
N ASN A 123 23.92 47.06 -28.17
CA ASN A 123 23.31 46.07 -29.05
C ASN A 123 23.64 44.61 -28.69
N ALA A 124 24.37 44.31 -27.61
CA ALA A 124 24.62 42.91 -27.22
C ALA A 124 23.32 42.14 -26.98
N GLY A 125 23.27 40.88 -27.46
CA GLY A 125 22.13 39.99 -27.32
C GLY A 125 20.93 40.34 -28.21
N THR A 126 21.03 41.39 -29.04
CA THR A 126 19.93 41.79 -29.91
C THR A 126 19.91 41.01 -31.22
N GLY A 127 18.71 40.85 -31.79
CA GLY A 127 18.50 40.31 -33.13
C GLY A 127 18.03 41.41 -34.09
N TRP A 128 18.59 41.46 -35.29
CA TRP A 128 18.28 42.45 -36.32
C TRP A 128 17.81 41.75 -37.59
N ILE A 129 16.79 42.27 -38.26
CA ILE A 129 16.29 41.72 -39.52
C ILE A 129 16.43 42.75 -40.63
N LEU A 130 16.90 42.32 -41.80
CA LEU A 130 16.90 43.16 -43.00
C LEU A 130 15.45 43.34 -43.48
N THR A 131 14.90 44.54 -43.38
CA THR A 131 13.49 44.84 -43.70
C THR A 131 13.31 45.47 -45.09
N THR A 132 14.39 45.72 -45.81
CA THR A 132 14.35 46.23 -47.19
C THR A 132 13.63 45.22 -48.08
N SER A 133 12.52 45.63 -48.69
CA SER A 133 11.68 44.79 -49.55
C SER A 133 12.03 44.97 -51.03
N GLY A 134 11.73 43.95 -51.85
CA GLY A 134 12.00 43.96 -53.29
C GLY A 134 13.38 43.38 -53.67
N PRO A 135 13.70 43.33 -54.97
CA PRO A 135 15.01 42.87 -55.43
C PRO A 135 16.11 43.83 -54.95
N ILE A 136 17.14 43.29 -54.30
CA ILE A 136 18.26 44.06 -53.77
C ILE A 136 19.41 44.03 -54.78
N GLU A 137 19.94 45.20 -55.16
CA GLU A 137 21.20 45.34 -55.88
C GLU A 137 22.28 45.82 -54.90
N LEU A 138 23.25 44.97 -54.62
CA LEU A 138 24.27 45.26 -53.60
C LEU A 138 25.16 46.43 -54.02
N GLY A 139 25.33 47.42 -53.14
CA GLY A 139 26.07 48.66 -53.42
C GLY A 139 25.21 49.79 -54.01
N ALA A 140 24.00 49.50 -54.49
CA ALA A 140 23.06 50.50 -55.02
C ALA A 140 21.80 50.65 -54.15
N THR A 141 21.16 49.55 -53.76
CA THR A 141 19.97 49.56 -52.91
C THR A 141 20.32 49.87 -51.45
N PRO A 142 19.67 50.86 -50.80
CA PRO A 142 19.83 51.08 -49.36
C PRO A 142 19.35 49.88 -48.53
N LEU A 143 20.19 49.43 -47.59
CA LEU A 143 19.90 48.27 -46.73
C LEU A 143 19.53 48.73 -45.32
N THR A 144 18.29 48.45 -44.92
CA THR A 144 17.70 48.83 -43.63
C THR A 144 17.56 47.62 -42.72
N PHE A 145 18.30 47.61 -41.62
CA PHE A 145 18.17 46.61 -40.56
C PHE A 145 17.33 47.16 -39.41
N ALA A 146 16.30 46.42 -39.00
CA ALA A 146 15.46 46.75 -37.86
C ALA A 146 15.62 45.71 -36.74
N GLN A 147 15.63 46.14 -35.48
CA GLN A 147 15.69 45.22 -34.35
C GLN A 147 14.40 44.38 -34.27
N LYS A 148 14.54 43.07 -34.06
CA LYS A 148 13.42 42.16 -33.84
C LYS A 148 13.10 42.12 -32.34
N THR A 149 11.99 42.75 -31.94
CA THR A 149 11.41 42.59 -30.59
C THR A 149 10.33 41.50 -30.60
N GLY A 150 10.14 40.80 -29.48
CA GLY A 150 9.06 39.83 -29.34
C GLY A 150 7.68 40.50 -29.47
N SER A 151 6.72 39.84 -30.09
CA SER A 151 5.33 40.32 -30.12
C SER A 151 4.82 40.42 -28.67
N GLY A 152 4.37 41.59 -28.23
CA GLY A 152 3.90 41.82 -26.85
C GLY A 152 4.99 42.19 -25.84
N SER A 153 6.22 42.50 -26.25
CA SER A 153 7.21 43.08 -25.34
C SER A 153 6.70 44.38 -24.72
N ALA A 154 6.84 44.48 -23.40
CA ALA A 154 6.40 45.61 -22.61
C ALA A 154 7.33 46.81 -22.84
N THR A 155 7.08 47.55 -23.91
CA THR A 155 7.73 48.84 -24.19
C THR A 155 7.02 49.96 -23.43
N ASP A 156 7.66 51.11 -23.25
CA ASP A 156 6.99 52.28 -22.63
C ASP A 156 5.74 52.71 -23.41
N THR A 157 5.69 52.42 -24.72
CA THR A 157 4.49 52.60 -25.56
C THR A 157 3.33 51.68 -25.15
N VAL A 158 3.61 50.49 -24.62
CA VAL A 158 2.61 49.48 -24.21
C VAL A 158 2.22 49.62 -22.73
N ILE A 159 3.17 49.93 -21.84
CA ILE A 159 2.94 50.05 -20.38
C ILE A 159 2.33 51.43 -20.02
N GLY A 160 2.61 52.46 -20.83
CA GLY A 160 2.30 53.86 -20.54
C GLY A 160 3.45 54.58 -19.81
N PRO A 161 3.44 55.93 -19.77
CA PRO A 161 4.50 56.72 -19.13
C PRO A 161 4.54 56.47 -17.62
N ARG A 162 5.71 56.38 -16.99
CA ARG A 162 5.84 56.08 -15.54
C ARG A 162 5.54 57.26 -14.61
N THR A 163 4.97 58.34 -15.14
CA THR A 163 4.68 59.56 -14.38
C THR A 163 3.27 59.48 -13.80
N ALA A 164 3.16 59.04 -12.55
CA ALA A 164 1.88 59.05 -11.84
C ALA A 164 1.47 60.47 -11.43
N ASP A 165 0.19 60.81 -11.60
CA ASP A 165 -0.36 62.12 -11.21
C ASP A 165 -1.14 62.00 -9.88
N PRO A 166 -0.61 62.52 -8.75
CA PRO A 166 -1.30 62.51 -7.47
C PRO A 166 -2.54 63.42 -7.42
N ASN A 167 -2.76 64.26 -8.44
CA ASN A 167 -3.94 65.13 -8.56
C ASN A 167 -4.97 64.59 -9.56
N THR A 168 -4.83 63.35 -10.03
CA THR A 168 -5.71 62.79 -11.05
C THR A 168 -7.19 62.99 -10.73
N SER A 169 -7.92 63.60 -11.66
CA SER A 169 -9.37 63.78 -11.61
C SER A 169 -10.12 62.53 -12.08
N VAL A 170 -9.41 61.54 -12.64
CA VAL A 170 -9.98 60.28 -13.10
C VAL A 170 -10.42 59.45 -11.90
N ALA A 171 -11.69 58.99 -11.91
CA ALA A 171 -12.23 58.12 -10.88
C ALA A 171 -11.48 56.77 -10.85
N TYR A 172 -11.41 56.12 -9.68
CA TYR A 172 -10.78 54.81 -9.55
C TYR A 172 -11.59 53.74 -10.30
N GLY A 173 -10.91 52.74 -10.86
CA GLY A 173 -11.55 51.63 -11.57
C GLY A 173 -10.71 50.34 -11.51
N LEU A 174 -11.32 49.19 -11.82
CA LEU A 174 -10.64 47.90 -11.85
C LEU A 174 -9.88 47.63 -13.18
N SER A 175 -9.87 48.60 -14.09
CA SER A 175 -9.17 48.53 -15.37
C SER A 175 -8.51 49.86 -15.69
N GLY A 176 -7.31 49.82 -16.29
CA GLY A 176 -6.52 51.01 -16.62
C GLY A 176 -5.06 50.66 -16.92
N SER A 177 -4.29 51.64 -17.38
CA SER A 177 -2.83 51.52 -17.49
C SER A 177 -2.17 51.42 -16.12
N VAL A 178 -0.95 50.88 -16.07
CA VAL A 178 -0.14 50.82 -14.84
C VAL A 178 0.07 52.23 -14.26
N THR A 179 0.22 53.25 -15.12
CA THR A 179 0.31 54.66 -14.73
C THR A 179 -0.93 55.17 -14.00
N GLN A 180 -2.12 54.81 -14.46
CA GLN A 180 -3.38 55.21 -13.81
C GLN A 180 -3.53 54.55 -12.45
N LEU A 181 -3.16 53.27 -12.33
CA LEU A 181 -3.14 52.58 -11.05
C LEU A 181 -2.26 53.31 -10.02
N PHE A 182 -1.03 53.65 -10.39
CA PHE A 182 -0.13 54.41 -9.51
C PHE A 182 -0.63 55.83 -9.21
N SER A 183 -1.28 56.49 -10.18
CA SER A 183 -1.90 57.81 -9.97
C SER A 183 -3.01 57.76 -8.92
N TRP A 184 -3.84 56.72 -8.92
CA TRP A 184 -4.85 56.50 -7.87
C TRP A 184 -4.23 56.25 -6.51
N VAL A 185 -3.21 55.39 -6.42
CA VAL A 185 -2.52 55.10 -5.15
C VAL A 185 -1.91 56.38 -4.56
N PHE A 186 -1.23 57.18 -5.39
CA PHE A 186 -0.59 58.42 -4.92
C PHE A 186 -1.59 59.52 -4.55
N LYS A 187 -2.74 59.59 -5.21
CA LYS A 187 -3.85 60.45 -4.77
C LYS A 187 -4.30 60.12 -3.34
N TYR A 188 -4.40 58.83 -3.00
CA TYR A 188 -4.74 58.41 -1.65
C TYR A 188 -3.62 58.68 -0.63
N PHE A 189 -2.37 58.45 -0.98
CA PHE A 189 -1.25 58.82 -0.09
C PHE A 189 -1.23 60.32 0.18
N LYS A 190 -1.41 61.15 -0.85
CA LYS A 190 -1.55 62.60 -0.70
C LYS A 190 -2.70 62.99 0.24
N ALA A 191 -3.86 62.33 0.11
CA ALA A 191 -5.01 62.59 0.97
C ALA A 191 -4.78 62.15 2.43
N ILE A 192 -4.10 61.02 2.64
CA ILE A 192 -3.79 60.50 3.99
C ILE A 192 -2.76 61.38 4.70
N THR A 193 -1.71 61.82 3.99
CA THR A 193 -0.65 62.65 4.58
C THR A 193 -1.02 64.13 4.65
N GLY A 194 -1.99 64.59 3.85
CA GLY A 194 -2.34 66.00 3.71
C GLY A 194 -1.28 66.85 3.01
N LYS A 195 -0.22 66.24 2.48
CA LYS A 195 0.92 66.94 1.87
C LYS A 195 0.65 67.33 0.41
N ALA A 196 1.43 68.28 -0.11
CA ALA A 196 1.33 68.68 -1.51
C ALA A 196 1.85 67.59 -2.45
N ASN A 197 2.96 66.94 -2.07
CA ASN A 197 3.58 65.83 -2.77
C ASN A 197 3.42 64.53 -1.95
N PRO A 198 2.94 63.42 -2.54
CA PRO A 198 2.78 62.14 -1.85
C PRO A 198 4.08 61.54 -1.28
N PHE A 199 5.25 62.04 -1.67
CA PHE A 199 6.55 61.61 -1.16
C PHE A 199 7.10 62.49 -0.02
N ASP A 200 6.44 63.62 0.30
CA ASP A 200 6.83 64.42 1.45
C ASP A 200 6.58 63.64 2.74
N ALA A 201 7.48 63.83 3.73
CA ALA A 201 7.33 63.16 5.02
C ALA A 201 5.97 63.54 5.66
N PRO A 202 5.20 62.57 6.19
CA PRO A 202 3.98 62.87 6.92
C PRO A 202 4.29 63.65 8.20
N ASP A 203 3.37 64.49 8.66
CA ASP A 203 3.56 65.29 9.88
C ASP A 203 3.82 64.45 11.13
N MET A 204 3.32 63.22 11.16
CA MET A 204 3.58 62.25 12.20
C MET A 204 3.80 60.86 11.59
N SER A 205 4.72 60.10 12.16
CA SER A 205 4.93 58.71 11.74
C SER A 205 3.77 57.82 12.20
N LEU A 206 3.49 56.74 11.46
CA LEU A 206 2.48 55.75 11.86
C LEU A 206 2.82 55.10 13.22
N ALA A 207 4.12 55.00 13.54
CA ALA A 207 4.59 54.54 14.84
C ALA A 207 4.28 55.54 15.96
N SER A 208 4.39 56.85 15.71
CA SER A 208 3.99 57.91 16.64
C SER A 208 2.48 57.94 16.88
N VAL A 209 1.68 57.72 15.82
CA VAL A 209 0.22 57.58 15.94
C VAL A 209 -0.14 56.32 16.73
N LYS A 210 0.52 55.19 16.46
CA LYS A 210 0.34 53.96 17.21
C LYS A 210 0.70 54.13 18.68
N ALA A 211 1.82 54.76 19.00
CA ALA A 211 2.21 55.08 20.37
C ALA A 211 1.19 56.00 21.07
N HIS A 212 0.54 56.92 20.34
CA HIS A 212 -0.54 57.75 20.86
C HIS A 212 -1.83 56.95 21.12
N VAL A 213 -2.20 56.04 20.22
CA VAL A 213 -3.38 55.16 20.36
C VAL A 213 -3.20 54.12 21.46
N ASP A 214 -1.98 53.59 21.61
CA ASP A 214 -1.65 52.56 22.59
C ASP A 214 -1.32 53.14 23.98
N ALA A 215 -1.32 54.47 24.13
CA ALA A 215 -1.07 55.10 25.42
C ALA A 215 -2.19 54.75 26.41
N THR A 216 -1.83 54.15 27.55
CA THR A 216 -2.76 53.57 28.54
C THR A 216 -3.58 54.60 29.33
N ALA A 217 -3.46 55.90 29.05
CA ALA A 217 -4.25 56.95 29.66
C ALA A 217 -5.17 57.57 28.59
N PRO A 218 -6.47 57.81 28.87
CA PRO A 218 -7.37 58.39 27.88
C PRO A 218 -6.82 59.75 27.47
N HIS A 219 -6.88 60.04 26.17
CA HIS A 219 -6.48 61.29 25.53
C HIS A 219 -7.12 62.51 26.22
N SER A 220 -6.57 62.97 27.35
CA SER A 220 -7.04 64.13 28.11
C SER A 220 -6.54 65.45 27.54
N GLY A 221 -6.25 65.45 26.24
CA GLY A 221 -5.73 66.59 25.48
C GLY A 221 -6.58 66.96 24.26
N HIS A 222 -7.77 66.39 24.07
CA HIS A 222 -8.72 66.99 23.13
C HIS A 222 -9.23 68.30 23.72
N ALA A 223 -8.59 69.41 23.33
CA ALA A 223 -9.17 70.74 23.43
C ALA A 223 -10.51 70.71 22.68
N VAL A 224 -11.59 70.49 23.42
CA VAL A 224 -12.96 70.72 22.92
C VAL A 224 -13.06 72.23 22.70
N ILE A 225 -12.96 72.63 21.44
CA ILE A 225 -13.34 73.97 21.02
C ILE A 225 -14.82 74.15 21.39
N GLY A 226 -15.07 74.99 22.40
CA GLY A 226 -16.39 75.58 22.66
C GLY A 226 -17.17 75.02 23.85
N ARG A 227 -16.78 75.37 25.08
CA ARG A 227 -17.77 75.60 26.16
C ARG A 227 -18.22 77.05 26.10
N LYS A 228 -19.34 77.31 25.42
CA LYS A 228 -19.98 78.61 25.39
C LYS A 228 -20.52 78.92 26.80
N VAL A 229 -19.93 79.90 27.49
CA VAL A 229 -20.50 80.47 28.71
C VAL A 229 -21.50 81.55 28.28
N ASN A 230 -22.79 81.24 28.30
CA ASN A 230 -23.84 82.23 28.07
C ASN A 230 -24.14 82.95 29.38
N THR A 231 -23.59 84.15 29.57
CA THR A 231 -24.11 85.10 30.57
C THR A 231 -25.08 86.04 29.86
N SER A 232 -26.25 86.30 30.46
CA SER A 232 -27.27 87.21 29.91
C SER A 232 -26.87 88.69 29.96
N SER A 233 -25.72 89.00 30.57
CA SER A 233 -25.05 90.30 30.52
C SER A 233 -23.53 90.08 30.37
N GLY A 234 -22.87 90.96 29.62
CA GLY A 234 -21.47 90.77 29.21
C GLY A 234 -20.50 90.72 30.38
N LEU A 235 -19.60 89.74 30.37
CA LEU A 235 -18.42 89.75 31.23
C LEU A 235 -17.51 90.90 30.79
N GLN A 236 -17.30 91.90 31.64
CA GLN A 236 -16.31 92.95 31.40
C GLN A 236 -14.97 92.58 32.05
N GLY A 237 -13.87 92.77 31.30
CA GLY A 237 -12.50 92.48 31.73
C GLY A 237 -11.81 91.42 30.88
N GLY A 238 -11.62 91.70 29.58
CA GLY A 238 -10.85 90.84 28.68
C GLY A 238 -9.34 91.08 28.86
N GLY A 239 -8.66 90.14 29.49
CA GLY A 239 -7.21 90.05 29.56
C GLY A 239 -6.76 88.59 29.41
N ASP A 240 -5.47 88.40 29.09
CA ASP A 240 -4.83 87.11 28.75
C ASP A 240 -5.22 85.97 29.71
N LEU A 241 -5.61 84.83 29.10
CA LEU A 241 -6.11 83.61 29.75
C LEU A 241 -5.04 82.50 29.78
N SER A 242 -3.77 82.85 29.56
CA SER A 242 -2.65 81.92 29.49
C SER A 242 -2.21 81.30 30.83
N ALA A 243 -2.90 81.58 31.94
CA ALA A 243 -2.60 81.00 33.26
C ALA A 243 -3.88 80.57 34.01
N ASP A 244 -3.75 79.52 34.83
CA ASP A 244 -4.82 78.99 35.68
C ASP A 244 -5.35 80.10 36.60
N ARG A 245 -6.67 80.34 36.54
CA ARG A 245 -7.36 81.18 37.51
C ARG A 245 -8.21 80.32 38.43
N THR A 246 -7.89 80.33 39.71
CA THR A 246 -8.82 79.90 40.74
C THR A 246 -9.94 80.94 40.82
N ILE A 247 -11.17 80.58 40.41
CA ILE A 247 -12.36 81.36 40.76
C ILE A 247 -12.60 81.10 42.24
N SER A 248 -12.11 82.00 43.09
CA SER A 248 -12.37 81.97 44.53
C SER A 248 -13.76 82.56 44.78
N ILE A 249 -14.74 81.70 45.06
CA ILE A 249 -15.95 82.10 45.78
C ILE A 249 -15.55 82.18 47.26
N ALA A 250 -15.77 83.33 47.89
CA ALA A 250 -15.41 83.53 49.29
C ALA A 250 -16.07 82.45 50.17
N GLU A 251 -15.34 81.93 51.15
CA GLU A 251 -15.87 80.99 52.14
C GLU A 251 -17.09 81.64 52.83
N GLY A 252 -18.27 81.03 52.69
CA GLY A 252 -19.56 81.58 53.14
C GLY A 252 -20.39 82.31 52.08
N GLY A 253 -19.95 82.41 50.83
CA GLY A 253 -20.62 83.15 49.75
C GLY A 253 -21.95 82.60 49.23
N VAL A 254 -22.46 81.49 49.79
CA VAL A 254 -23.79 80.98 49.46
C VAL A 254 -24.63 80.94 50.74
N SER A 255 -25.46 81.95 50.96
CA SER A 255 -26.40 82.01 52.08
C SER A 255 -27.59 81.07 51.86
N ASP A 256 -28.22 80.59 52.94
CA ASP A 256 -29.45 79.77 52.88
C ASP A 256 -30.60 80.48 52.13
N THR A 257 -30.50 81.80 51.91
CA THR A 257 -31.39 82.59 51.06
C THR A 257 -31.35 82.16 49.58
N HIS A 258 -30.23 81.61 49.11
CA HIS A 258 -30.02 81.19 47.72
C HIS A 258 -30.07 79.66 47.53
N VAL A 259 -29.88 78.87 48.59
CA VAL A 259 -29.93 77.39 48.53
C VAL A 259 -31.19 76.78 49.15
N GLY A 260 -31.92 77.57 49.95
CA GLY A 260 -33.01 77.08 50.81
C GLY A 260 -32.51 76.63 52.19
N THR A 261 -33.41 76.55 53.17
CA THR A 261 -33.10 76.06 54.52
C THR A 261 -32.56 74.63 54.48
N ARG A 262 -31.57 74.29 55.30
CA ARG A 262 -30.92 72.96 55.26
C ARG A 262 -31.69 71.85 55.97
N THR A 263 -32.91 72.14 56.42
CA THR A 263 -33.76 71.20 57.15
C THR A 263 -34.56 70.34 56.17
N ILE A 264 -34.28 69.04 56.15
CA ILE A 264 -35.04 68.05 55.37
C ILE A 264 -36.31 67.69 56.14
N ASP A 265 -37.45 68.16 55.64
CA ASP A 265 -38.77 67.64 56.00
C ASP A 265 -39.05 66.33 55.22
N ASP A 266 -39.00 65.18 55.90
CA ASP A 266 -39.19 63.86 55.31
C ASP A 266 -40.67 63.45 55.13
N THR A 267 -41.59 64.40 55.31
CA THR A 267 -43.02 64.21 55.03
C THR A 267 -43.42 64.67 53.63
N VAL A 268 -42.53 65.38 52.92
CA VAL A 268 -42.78 65.91 51.57
C VAL A 268 -42.78 64.78 50.54
N THR A 269 -43.94 64.49 49.95
CA THR A 269 -44.10 63.43 48.94
C THR A 269 -43.45 63.78 47.59
N ALA A 270 -42.84 62.77 46.97
CA ALA A 270 -42.20 62.91 45.67
C ALA A 270 -43.24 63.18 44.57
N THR A 271 -43.08 64.30 43.85
CA THR A 271 -43.93 64.75 42.74
C THR A 271 -43.04 65.29 41.61
N ALA A 272 -43.43 65.06 40.36
CA ALA A 272 -42.68 65.50 39.18
C ALA A 272 -42.74 67.03 39.02
N GLY A 273 -41.63 67.63 38.57
CA GLY A 273 -41.50 69.08 38.35
C GLY A 273 -40.24 69.68 38.95
N ALA A 274 -39.90 70.90 38.55
CA ALA A 274 -38.79 71.66 39.14
C ALA A 274 -39.13 72.05 40.58
N ASP A 275 -38.16 71.92 41.50
CA ASP A 275 -38.32 72.29 42.91
C ASP A 275 -37.03 72.88 43.47
N THR A 276 -37.09 73.49 44.66
CA THR A 276 -35.88 74.01 45.31
C THR A 276 -34.98 72.87 45.78
N PRO A 277 -33.66 73.07 45.90
CA PRO A 277 -32.74 72.03 46.37
C PRO A 277 -33.20 71.40 47.70
N THR A 278 -33.55 72.21 48.70
CA THR A 278 -34.11 71.73 49.97
C THR A 278 -35.33 70.83 49.78
N ARG A 279 -36.28 71.21 48.92
CA ARG A 279 -37.49 70.40 48.69
C ARG A 279 -37.20 69.12 47.92
N LEU A 280 -36.23 69.13 47.00
CA LEU A 280 -35.74 67.90 46.36
C LEU A 280 -35.10 66.95 47.39
N TRP A 281 -34.29 67.48 48.31
CA TRP A 281 -33.71 66.68 49.40
C TRP A 281 -34.76 66.15 50.38
N SER A 282 -35.78 66.95 50.70
CA SER A 282 -36.98 66.52 51.45
C SER A 282 -37.72 65.36 50.77
N LYS A 283 -37.97 65.47 49.46
CA LYS A 283 -38.59 64.38 48.67
C LYS A 283 -37.73 63.12 48.69
N LEU A 284 -36.40 63.26 48.55
CA LEU A 284 -35.49 62.13 48.63
C LEU A 284 -35.51 61.49 50.03
N GLY A 285 -35.53 62.30 51.10
CA GLY A 285 -35.68 61.82 52.47
C GLY A 285 -36.97 61.02 52.66
N ASN A 286 -38.10 61.50 52.15
CA ASN A 286 -39.38 60.78 52.16
C ASN A 286 -39.30 59.43 51.42
N MET A 287 -38.63 59.38 50.27
CA MET A 287 -38.43 58.13 49.52
C MET A 287 -37.54 57.13 50.26
N ILE A 288 -36.43 57.58 50.86
CA ILE A 288 -35.55 56.72 51.66
C ILE A 288 -36.29 56.15 52.86
N LYS A 289 -37.07 56.99 53.57
CA LYS A 289 -37.94 56.55 54.67
C LYS A 289 -38.92 55.46 54.23
N ALA A 290 -39.54 55.60 53.06
CA ALA A 290 -40.43 54.58 52.50
C ALA A 290 -39.69 53.28 52.12
N ILE A 291 -38.50 53.36 51.50
CA ILE A 291 -37.68 52.20 51.12
C ILE A 291 -37.22 51.41 52.35
N THR A 292 -36.86 52.12 53.41
CA THR A 292 -36.31 51.51 54.64
C THR A 292 -37.39 51.08 55.64
N GLY A 293 -38.61 51.62 55.52
CA GLY A 293 -39.74 51.38 56.44
C GLY A 293 -39.53 51.98 57.85
N LYS A 294 -38.58 52.90 58.01
CA LYS A 294 -38.25 53.52 59.30
C LYS A 294 -39.11 54.76 59.59
N SER A 295 -39.12 55.21 60.85
CA SER A 295 -39.89 56.38 61.28
C SER A 295 -39.28 57.72 60.84
N ASN A 296 -37.99 57.76 60.50
CA ASN A 296 -37.31 58.90 59.89
C ASN A 296 -36.28 58.43 58.85
N TRP A 297 -35.86 59.33 57.96
CA TRP A 297 -34.99 59.02 56.81
C TRP A 297 -33.52 58.74 57.13
N TYR A 298 -33.02 59.16 58.29
CA TYR A 298 -31.61 59.02 58.69
C TYR A 298 -31.37 57.86 59.66
N THR A 299 -32.41 57.15 60.10
CA THR A 299 -32.26 55.92 60.87
C THR A 299 -31.69 54.83 59.95
N PRO A 300 -30.61 54.14 60.34
CA PRO A 300 -30.03 53.09 59.51
C PRO A 300 -31.06 52.00 59.15
N PRO A 301 -31.08 51.51 57.90
CA PRO A 301 -31.88 50.35 57.54
C PRO A 301 -31.38 49.11 58.28
N VAL A 302 -32.26 48.12 58.45
CA VAL A 302 -31.91 46.83 59.08
C VAL A 302 -30.84 46.04 58.32
N THR A 303 -30.61 46.33 57.03
CA THR A 303 -29.59 45.70 56.19
C THR A 303 -29.18 46.59 55.02
N THR A 304 -28.10 46.27 54.29
CA THR A 304 -27.59 47.08 53.17
C THR A 304 -28.28 46.74 51.84
N ILE A 305 -28.33 47.70 50.91
CA ILE A 305 -28.83 47.48 49.55
C ILE A 305 -28.00 46.43 48.81
N GLU A 306 -26.69 46.37 49.10
CA GLU A 306 -25.78 45.36 48.56
C GLU A 306 -26.13 43.94 49.03
N ALA A 307 -26.47 43.77 50.31
CA ALA A 307 -26.97 42.50 50.85
C ALA A 307 -28.36 42.12 50.26
N LEU A 308 -29.20 43.11 49.95
CA LEU A 308 -30.47 42.92 49.25
C LEU A 308 -30.30 42.59 47.75
N ASN A 309 -29.27 43.15 47.10
CA ASN A 309 -28.96 42.89 45.69
C ASN A 309 -28.31 41.51 45.51
N ALA A 310 -27.49 41.09 46.46
CA ALA A 310 -26.99 39.71 46.56
C ALA A 310 -28.15 38.70 46.68
N ASN A 311 -29.25 39.07 47.36
CA ASN A 311 -30.46 38.24 47.44
C ASN A 311 -31.40 38.35 46.20
N LYS A 312 -31.33 39.44 45.41
CA LYS A 312 -32.13 39.61 44.17
C LYS A 312 -31.56 38.91 42.94
N LEU A 313 -30.26 38.57 42.93
CA LEU A 313 -29.64 37.75 41.88
C LEU A 313 -30.15 36.30 41.84
N ASN A 314 -30.96 35.88 42.82
CA ASN A 314 -31.57 34.55 42.87
C ASN A 314 -33.10 34.54 42.70
N ALA A 315 -33.74 35.64 42.27
CA ALA A 315 -35.21 35.71 42.30
C ALA A 315 -35.94 36.30 41.07
N SER A 316 -35.29 36.64 39.95
CA SER A 316 -36.04 37.09 38.77
C SER A 316 -35.33 36.86 37.44
N ALA A 317 -35.59 35.72 36.81
CA ALA A 317 -35.74 35.62 35.35
C ALA A 317 -36.45 34.30 34.99
N VAL A 318 -37.79 34.33 35.07
CA VAL A 318 -38.62 33.57 34.14
C VAL A 318 -38.47 34.25 32.77
N SER A 319 -37.75 33.64 31.84
CA SER A 319 -37.94 33.91 30.41
C SER A 319 -37.76 32.63 29.60
N THR A 320 -38.87 32.22 29.02
CA THR A 320 -38.99 31.24 27.93
C THR A 320 -38.05 31.61 26.77
N SER A 321 -37.41 30.61 26.17
CA SER A 321 -36.52 30.68 24.99
C SER A 321 -35.21 31.47 25.14
N ASP A 322 -34.19 30.84 25.73
CA ASP A 322 -33.05 30.34 24.93
C ASP A 322 -32.05 29.61 25.83
N SER A 323 -31.99 28.31 25.58
CA SER A 323 -30.84 27.41 25.64
C SER A 323 -29.67 27.73 26.60
N PHE A 324 -29.48 26.82 27.57
CA PHE A 324 -28.22 26.45 28.24
C PHE A 324 -27.74 27.29 29.44
N ASN A 325 -28.48 27.37 30.57
CA ASN A 325 -27.86 27.31 31.93
C ASN A 325 -28.78 27.24 33.18
N SER A 326 -30.01 26.71 33.10
CA SER A 326 -30.84 26.55 34.32
C SER A 326 -30.51 25.26 35.07
N VAL A 327 -30.03 25.37 36.31
CA VAL A 327 -29.61 24.22 37.16
C VAL A 327 -30.78 23.59 37.94
N ALA A 328 -31.96 24.23 38.00
CA ALA A 328 -33.25 23.62 38.36
C ALA A 328 -34.32 24.70 38.47
N ALA A 329 -35.37 24.66 37.64
CA ALA A 329 -36.54 25.53 37.79
C ALA A 329 -37.74 24.72 38.28
N ARG A 330 -38.43 25.19 39.33
CA ARG A 330 -39.70 24.61 39.79
C ARG A 330 -40.85 25.33 39.09
N ASP A 331 -41.67 24.62 38.33
CA ASP A 331 -42.82 25.20 37.64
C ASP A 331 -44.02 25.44 38.58
N GLY A 332 -45.07 26.09 38.06
CA GLY A 332 -46.29 26.42 38.82
C GLY A 332 -47.09 25.22 39.33
N ASN A 333 -46.76 24.00 38.86
CA ASN A 333 -47.35 22.75 39.32
C ASN A 333 -46.43 22.00 40.31
N GLY A 334 -45.25 22.57 40.63
CA GLY A 334 -44.33 22.05 41.62
C GLY A 334 -43.24 21.12 41.07
N TYR A 335 -43.15 20.91 39.75
CA TYR A 335 -42.13 20.04 39.15
C TYR A 335 -40.81 20.78 38.96
N ILE A 336 -39.69 20.11 39.26
CA ILE A 336 -38.34 20.67 39.07
C ILE A 336 -37.69 20.06 37.81
N THR A 337 -37.21 20.88 36.88
CA THR A 337 -36.46 20.44 35.68
C THR A 337 -35.07 21.08 35.57
N ALA A 338 -34.04 20.27 35.31
CA ALA A 338 -32.63 20.66 35.12
C ALA A 338 -31.93 19.77 34.07
N ARG A 339 -30.89 20.27 33.38
CA ARG A 339 -30.12 19.46 32.40
C ARG A 339 -28.97 18.64 32.97
N GLY A 340 -28.51 18.92 34.18
CA GLY A 340 -27.47 18.16 34.86
C GLY A 340 -27.17 18.71 36.25
N PHE A 341 -26.83 17.81 37.18
CA PHE A 341 -26.39 18.16 38.52
C PHE A 341 -24.92 17.76 38.68
N THR A 342 -24.03 18.72 38.94
CA THR A 342 -22.60 18.45 39.22
C THR A 342 -22.33 18.76 40.69
N SER A 343 -22.01 17.75 41.48
CA SER A 343 -21.64 17.93 42.90
C SER A 343 -20.12 18.05 43.03
N THR A 344 -19.67 18.99 43.86
CA THR A 344 -18.26 19.17 44.22
C THR A 344 -17.92 18.51 45.57
N ASN A 345 -18.81 17.68 46.12
CA ASN A 345 -18.54 16.96 47.36
C ASN A 345 -17.35 15.99 47.17
N ALA A 346 -16.49 15.91 48.18
CA ALA A 346 -15.37 14.97 48.19
C ALA A 346 -15.87 13.52 48.00
N THR A 347 -15.05 12.69 47.35
CA THR A 347 -15.36 11.30 47.03
C THR A 347 -15.87 10.56 48.29
N GLY A 348 -17.07 9.99 48.21
CA GLY A 348 -17.71 9.25 49.30
C GLY A 348 -18.85 9.97 50.02
N ASN A 349 -19.08 11.27 49.77
CA ASN A 349 -20.23 11.99 50.32
C ASN A 349 -21.37 12.13 49.30
N ALA A 350 -22.60 11.86 49.74
CA ALA A 350 -23.77 11.85 48.86
C ALA A 350 -24.01 13.27 48.27
N PRO A 351 -24.22 13.39 46.94
CA PRO A 351 -24.46 14.68 46.30
C PRO A 351 -25.86 15.23 46.55
N PHE A 352 -26.83 14.38 46.92
CA PHE A 352 -28.19 14.72 47.36
C PHE A 352 -28.64 13.77 48.47
N THR A 353 -29.45 14.25 49.42
CA THR A 353 -29.98 13.44 50.53
C THR A 353 -31.49 13.59 50.61
N VAL A 354 -32.22 12.47 50.67
CA VAL A 354 -33.68 12.45 50.78
C VAL A 354 -34.06 12.18 52.24
N SER A 355 -34.60 13.19 52.92
CA SER A 355 -34.86 13.14 54.37
C SER A 355 -36.23 12.58 54.77
N SER A 356 -37.01 12.04 53.82
CA SER A 356 -38.37 11.55 54.08
C SER A 356 -38.35 10.28 54.91
N THR A 357 -39.13 10.24 55.99
CA THR A 357 -39.32 9.05 56.85
C THR A 357 -40.43 8.12 56.36
N THR A 358 -41.14 8.50 55.29
CA THR A 358 -42.17 7.73 54.59
C THR A 358 -41.77 7.46 53.14
N ILE A 359 -42.23 6.33 52.57
CA ILE A 359 -41.94 5.91 51.19
C ILE A 359 -42.36 7.02 50.21
N VAL A 360 -41.45 7.42 49.31
CA VAL A 360 -41.68 8.41 48.25
C VAL A 360 -41.82 7.67 46.91
N PRO A 361 -43.04 7.25 46.50
CA PRO A 361 -43.23 6.26 45.43
C PRO A 361 -42.86 6.75 44.03
N ASN A 362 -42.71 8.07 43.88
CA ASN A 362 -42.47 8.80 42.65
C ASN A 362 -41.06 9.42 42.58
N LEU A 363 -40.21 9.17 43.58
CA LEU A 363 -38.78 9.48 43.52
C LEU A 363 -38.05 8.21 43.07
N ASN A 364 -37.76 8.12 41.78
CA ASN A 364 -37.27 6.88 41.22
C ASN A 364 -35.73 6.78 41.32
N ALA A 365 -35.23 6.11 42.36
CA ALA A 365 -33.80 5.82 42.51
C ALA A 365 -33.33 4.62 41.66
N ASP A 366 -34.25 3.90 41.00
CA ASP A 366 -34.00 2.63 40.30
C ASP A 366 -33.24 2.76 38.96
N MET A 367 -33.11 3.99 38.44
CA MET A 367 -32.57 4.26 37.09
C MET A 367 -31.15 4.84 37.10
N VAL A 368 -30.47 4.89 38.24
CA VAL A 368 -29.06 5.34 38.28
C VAL A 368 -28.07 4.17 38.10
N ASP A 369 -28.47 2.94 38.39
CA ASP A 369 -27.67 1.72 38.13
C ASP A 369 -28.45 0.55 37.49
N GLY A 370 -29.76 0.70 37.24
CA GLY A 370 -30.57 -0.23 36.45
C GLY A 370 -31.08 -1.47 37.20
N TYR A 371 -31.01 -1.49 38.53
CA TYR A 371 -31.52 -2.59 39.36
C TYR A 371 -32.08 -2.05 40.69
N HIS A 372 -33.24 -2.54 41.17
CA HIS A 372 -33.74 -2.17 42.49
C HIS A 372 -33.04 -3.00 43.58
N GLY A 373 -32.65 -2.39 44.70
CA GLY A 373 -32.08 -3.13 45.84
C GLY A 373 -33.03 -4.19 46.43
N SER A 374 -34.35 -4.02 46.30
CA SER A 374 -35.31 -5.07 46.66
C SER A 374 -35.46 -6.16 45.62
N ASP A 375 -34.99 -5.95 44.38
CA ASP A 375 -34.98 -6.97 43.33
C ASP A 375 -33.80 -7.94 43.47
N LEU A 376 -32.75 -7.56 44.23
CA LEU A 376 -31.64 -8.43 44.63
C LEU A 376 -31.65 -8.83 46.11
N ALA A 377 -32.64 -8.38 46.90
CA ALA A 377 -32.69 -8.63 48.34
C ALA A 377 -34.10 -8.86 48.90
N LEU A 378 -34.94 -9.63 48.21
CA LEU A 378 -35.91 -10.45 48.94
C LEU A 378 -35.20 -11.72 49.42
N SER A 379 -34.25 -11.57 50.37
CA SER A 379 -33.75 -12.70 51.14
C SER A 379 -34.82 -13.11 52.15
N SER A 380 -35.81 -13.89 51.73
CA SER A 380 -36.71 -14.53 52.69
C SER A 380 -35.88 -15.55 53.46
N GLN A 381 -35.68 -15.35 54.76
CA GLN A 381 -34.98 -16.28 55.64
C GLN A 381 -35.97 -16.87 56.66
N TRP A 382 -35.92 -18.18 56.85
CA TRP A 382 -36.72 -18.88 57.85
C TRP A 382 -35.99 -20.11 58.36
N THR A 383 -36.53 -20.70 59.42
CA THR A 383 -36.07 -21.99 59.93
C THR A 383 -37.00 -23.08 59.43
N ALA A 384 -36.50 -23.94 58.53
CA ALA A 384 -37.19 -25.15 58.11
C ALA A 384 -36.89 -26.30 59.06
N ILE A 385 -37.81 -27.27 59.16
CA ILE A 385 -37.68 -28.43 60.05
C ILE A 385 -37.68 -29.72 59.21
N GLY A 386 -36.65 -30.55 59.36
CA GLY A 386 -36.55 -31.85 58.68
C GLY A 386 -36.29 -33.03 59.62
N ARG A 387 -36.24 -34.24 59.07
CA ARG A 387 -35.89 -35.48 59.78
C ARG A 387 -34.84 -36.28 59.03
N CYS A 388 -34.00 -36.96 59.79
CA CYS A 388 -32.89 -37.72 59.25
C CYS A 388 -33.41 -38.95 58.50
N GLY A 389 -32.85 -39.25 57.32
CA GLY A 389 -33.29 -40.38 56.50
C GLY A 389 -34.73 -40.29 55.99
N THR A 390 -35.34 -39.09 56.00
CA THR A 390 -36.70 -38.82 55.49
C THR A 390 -36.67 -37.57 54.62
N TRP A 391 -37.34 -37.61 53.47
CA TRP A 391 -37.46 -36.40 52.64
C TRP A 391 -38.30 -35.37 53.39
N SER A 392 -37.80 -34.15 53.50
CA SER A 392 -38.44 -33.07 54.26
C SER A 392 -38.65 -31.87 53.36
N ARG A 393 -39.89 -31.36 53.27
CA ARG A 393 -40.18 -30.14 52.50
C ARG A 393 -39.72 -28.91 53.26
N ILE A 394 -38.96 -28.04 52.59
CA ILE A 394 -38.34 -26.87 53.24
C ILE A 394 -38.85 -25.54 52.68
N LEU A 395 -39.40 -25.55 51.47
CA LEU A 395 -40.13 -24.43 50.88
C LEU A 395 -41.13 -24.90 49.84
N GLU A 396 -42.15 -24.09 49.65
CA GLU A 396 -43.11 -24.21 48.57
C GLU A 396 -42.88 -23.07 47.56
N ILE A 397 -42.89 -23.43 46.29
CA ILE A 397 -42.85 -22.51 45.17
C ILE A 397 -44.28 -22.40 44.65
N MET A 398 -44.89 -21.24 44.83
CA MET A 398 -46.25 -20.99 44.33
C MET A 398 -46.25 -21.04 42.80
N GLU A 399 -47.35 -21.53 42.22
CA GLU A 399 -47.53 -21.48 40.76
C GLU A 399 -47.41 -20.04 40.25
N SER A 400 -46.61 -19.81 39.20
CA SER A 400 -46.65 -18.55 38.44
C SER A 400 -46.98 -18.77 36.98
N ASP A 401 -47.05 -17.67 36.24
CA ASP A 401 -47.03 -17.67 34.79
C ASP A 401 -45.80 -18.40 34.20
N ILE A 402 -45.81 -18.53 32.87
CA ILE A 402 -44.88 -19.30 32.03
C ILE A 402 -43.38 -18.94 32.15
N THR A 403 -42.99 -17.94 32.95
CA THR A 403 -41.66 -17.32 32.91
C THR A 403 -40.56 -18.13 33.64
N GLY A 404 -40.93 -19.18 34.38
CA GLY A 404 -40.00 -20.04 35.13
C GLY A 404 -39.33 -19.31 36.31
N HIS A 405 -38.90 -20.07 37.32
CA HIS A 405 -38.39 -19.57 38.59
C HIS A 405 -36.87 -19.68 38.64
N SER A 406 -36.16 -18.69 39.17
CA SER A 406 -34.70 -18.77 39.35
C SER A 406 -34.28 -18.04 40.60
N PHE A 407 -33.68 -18.76 41.54
CA PHE A 407 -33.27 -18.23 42.82
C PHE A 407 -32.06 -18.99 43.39
N LEU A 408 -31.29 -18.30 44.23
CA LEU A 408 -30.28 -18.91 45.07
C LEU A 408 -30.95 -19.37 46.36
N LEU A 409 -30.76 -20.63 46.72
CA LEU A 409 -31.16 -21.21 47.99
C LEU A 409 -29.91 -21.44 48.82
N ASN A 410 -29.80 -20.75 49.95
CA ASN A 410 -28.78 -21.04 50.94
C ASN A 410 -29.40 -21.83 52.08
N ILE A 411 -28.80 -22.99 52.39
CA ILE A 411 -29.17 -23.83 53.51
C ILE A 411 -27.98 -23.86 54.45
N SER A 412 -28.18 -23.35 55.66
CA SER A 412 -27.17 -23.39 56.71
C SER A 412 -27.77 -23.83 58.04
N GLY A 413 -26.91 -24.17 58.99
CA GLY A 413 -27.34 -24.52 60.34
C GLY A 413 -26.43 -25.57 60.96
N THR A 414 -26.82 -26.07 62.12
CA THR A 414 -26.04 -27.07 62.83
C THR A 414 -26.96 -28.19 63.29
N ARG A 415 -26.58 -29.44 62.99
CA ARG A 415 -27.13 -30.64 63.64
C ARG A 415 -26.07 -31.20 64.56
N SER A 416 -26.31 -31.17 65.86
CA SER A 416 -25.34 -31.60 66.86
C SER A 416 -23.98 -30.89 66.66
N ASN A 417 -22.98 -31.57 66.11
CA ASN A 417 -21.63 -31.03 65.81
C ASN A 417 -21.34 -30.86 64.31
N VAL A 418 -22.32 -31.12 63.44
CA VAL A 418 -22.18 -31.05 61.97
C VAL A 418 -22.79 -29.73 61.50
N VAL A 419 -21.97 -28.87 60.90
CA VAL A 419 -22.41 -27.61 60.29
C VAL A 419 -22.82 -27.88 58.84
N PHE A 420 -23.96 -27.33 58.46
CA PHE A 420 -24.42 -27.19 57.09
C PHE A 420 -24.19 -25.76 56.65
N ASP A 421 -23.63 -25.60 55.46
CA ASP A 421 -23.52 -24.33 54.75
C ASP A 421 -23.35 -24.63 53.27
N THR A 422 -24.43 -24.53 52.51
CA THR A 422 -24.41 -24.72 51.06
C THR A 422 -25.32 -23.75 50.36
N THR A 423 -24.79 -23.17 49.30
CA THR A 423 -25.54 -22.34 48.35
C THR A 423 -25.80 -23.12 47.08
N LEU A 424 -27.07 -23.19 46.70
CA LEU A 424 -27.57 -23.83 45.49
C LEU A 424 -28.24 -22.80 44.60
N MET A 425 -28.08 -22.90 43.30
CA MET A 425 -28.90 -22.22 42.31
C MET A 425 -29.99 -23.17 41.84
N ILE A 426 -31.25 -22.77 42.01
CA ILE A 426 -32.41 -23.55 41.60
C ILE A 426 -33.13 -22.78 40.49
N ASN A 427 -33.36 -23.48 39.38
CA ASN A 427 -34.20 -23.01 38.30
C ASN A 427 -35.33 -24.01 38.06
N THR A 428 -36.57 -23.57 38.00
CA THR A 428 -37.70 -24.41 37.58
C THR A 428 -38.45 -23.75 36.43
N SER A 429 -39.06 -24.57 35.58
CA SER A 429 -39.72 -24.13 34.36
C SER A 429 -40.89 -25.07 34.05
N HIS A 430 -41.68 -24.72 33.03
CA HIS A 430 -42.83 -25.51 32.60
C HIS A 430 -42.44 -26.96 32.22
N TYR A 431 -43.44 -27.85 32.20
CA TYR A 431 -43.33 -29.26 31.80
C TYR A 431 -42.44 -30.13 32.72
N PHE A 432 -42.57 -29.95 34.04
CA PHE A 432 -41.81 -30.72 35.05
C PHE A 432 -40.28 -30.55 34.96
N ARG A 433 -39.79 -29.46 34.35
CA ARG A 433 -38.35 -29.22 34.13
C ARG A 433 -37.77 -28.30 35.19
N GLY A 434 -36.69 -28.71 35.82
CA GLY A 434 -35.90 -27.86 36.71
C GLY A 434 -34.43 -28.28 36.76
N ASN A 435 -33.56 -27.35 37.12
CA ASN A 435 -32.13 -27.59 37.35
C ASN A 435 -31.76 -27.15 38.76
N ILE A 436 -30.90 -27.93 39.40
CA ILE A 436 -30.29 -27.63 40.69
C ILE A 436 -28.79 -27.69 40.48
N VAL A 437 -28.11 -26.60 40.80
CA VAL A 437 -26.65 -26.48 40.72
C VAL A 437 -26.14 -26.09 42.10
N GLN A 438 -25.38 -26.96 42.75
CA GLN A 438 -24.58 -26.60 43.90
C GLN A 438 -23.48 -25.64 43.46
N LEU A 439 -23.45 -24.44 44.05
CA LEU A 439 -22.39 -23.44 43.80
C LEU A 439 -21.25 -23.60 44.79
N ASN A 440 -21.56 -23.93 46.04
CA ASN A 440 -20.60 -24.24 47.10
C ASN A 440 -21.21 -25.23 48.09
N ASN A 441 -20.36 -25.95 48.82
CA ASN A 441 -20.79 -26.68 50.01
C ASN A 441 -19.64 -26.71 51.02
N ASN A 442 -19.70 -25.81 52.00
CA ASN A 442 -18.77 -25.75 53.13
C ASN A 442 -19.27 -26.58 54.33
N SER A 443 -20.31 -27.39 54.15
CA SER A 443 -20.83 -28.27 55.18
C SER A 443 -19.82 -29.37 55.56
N TYR A 444 -19.91 -29.88 56.79
CA TYR A 444 -19.20 -31.08 57.22
C TYR A 444 -19.88 -32.39 56.76
N SER A 445 -21.04 -32.31 56.09
CA SER A 445 -21.79 -33.48 55.59
C SER A 445 -22.41 -33.25 54.22
N GLU A 446 -22.55 -34.34 53.47
CA GLU A 446 -23.28 -34.41 52.21
C GLU A 446 -24.75 -34.74 52.48
N PHE A 447 -25.64 -34.19 51.66
CA PHE A 447 -27.08 -34.46 51.68
C PHE A 447 -27.67 -34.39 50.27
N ASP A 448 -28.84 -35.00 50.09
CA ASP A 448 -29.58 -34.92 48.84
C ASP A 448 -30.60 -33.78 48.88
N ILE A 449 -30.75 -33.10 47.75
CA ILE A 449 -31.75 -32.06 47.56
C ILE A 449 -32.45 -32.27 46.22
N ARG A 450 -33.76 -32.05 46.21
CA ARG A 450 -34.56 -32.23 45.00
C ARG A 450 -35.66 -31.18 44.85
N ALA A 451 -36.07 -31.00 43.60
CA ALA A 451 -37.21 -30.19 43.22
C ALA A 451 -38.34 -31.11 42.75
N VAL A 452 -39.51 -30.98 43.37
CA VAL A 452 -40.72 -31.75 43.05
C VAL A 452 -41.80 -30.76 42.60
N ILE A 453 -42.06 -30.67 41.31
CA ILE A 453 -42.85 -29.58 40.71
C ILE A 453 -43.98 -30.09 39.82
N ASN A 454 -44.91 -29.22 39.44
CA ASN A 454 -45.99 -29.49 38.50
C ASN A 454 -45.63 -29.05 37.07
N ASN A 455 -46.61 -29.15 36.17
CA ASN A 455 -46.47 -28.70 34.78
C ASN A 455 -46.21 -27.20 34.60
N ASN A 456 -46.50 -26.37 35.61
CA ASN A 456 -46.34 -24.91 35.59
C ASN A 456 -45.07 -24.43 36.32
N GLY A 457 -44.26 -25.35 36.87
CA GLY A 457 -43.01 -25.03 37.57
C GLY A 457 -43.14 -24.78 39.09
N GLY A 458 -44.37 -24.76 39.62
CA GLY A 458 -44.66 -24.65 41.06
C GLY A 458 -44.60 -26.01 41.78
N GLY A 459 -44.32 -26.04 43.08
CA GLY A 459 -44.17 -27.26 43.85
C GLY A 459 -43.30 -27.09 45.10
N TYR A 460 -42.42 -28.05 45.40
CA TYR A 460 -41.61 -28.07 46.61
C TYR A 460 -40.12 -28.25 46.33
N ILE A 461 -39.29 -27.64 47.19
CA ILE A 461 -37.90 -28.08 47.36
C ILE A 461 -37.82 -28.91 48.63
N GLU A 462 -37.18 -30.06 48.51
CA GLU A 462 -37.09 -31.08 49.54
C GLU A 462 -35.62 -31.43 49.81
N ILE A 463 -35.31 -31.66 51.08
CA ILE A 463 -34.00 -32.09 51.56
C ILE A 463 -34.10 -33.50 52.12
N PHE A 464 -33.08 -34.32 51.85
CA PHE A 464 -32.88 -35.62 52.48
C PHE A 464 -31.46 -35.70 53.01
N ASP A 465 -31.37 -35.75 54.32
CA ASP A 465 -30.09 -35.85 55.01
C ASP A 465 -29.78 -37.33 55.26
N VAL A 466 -28.63 -37.77 54.76
CA VAL A 466 -28.17 -39.16 54.90
C VAL A 466 -27.60 -39.33 56.30
N ALA A 467 -28.16 -40.26 57.07
CA ALA A 467 -27.83 -40.42 58.49
C ALA A 467 -26.34 -40.74 58.73
N ASN A 468 -25.60 -39.79 59.31
CA ASN A 468 -24.32 -40.06 59.97
C ASN A 468 -24.59 -40.61 61.39
N ASN A 469 -25.15 -41.82 61.47
CA ASN A 469 -25.46 -42.56 62.70
C ASN A 469 -26.50 -41.94 63.67
N ASP A 470 -27.12 -40.80 63.35
CA ASP A 470 -28.27 -40.27 64.09
C ASP A 470 -29.55 -40.97 63.61
N GLY A 471 -30.26 -41.68 64.50
CA GLY A 471 -31.47 -42.42 64.17
C GLY A 471 -32.55 -41.58 63.49
N SER A 472 -33.40 -42.20 62.65
CA SER A 472 -34.39 -41.58 61.75
C SER A 472 -35.50 -40.73 62.44
N SER A 473 -35.39 -40.45 63.74
CA SER A 473 -36.35 -39.71 64.56
C SER A 473 -35.88 -38.32 65.00
N VAL A 474 -34.63 -37.92 64.71
CA VAL A 474 -34.10 -36.61 65.14
C VAL A 474 -34.62 -35.48 64.24
N LEU A 475 -35.27 -34.49 64.86
CA LEU A 475 -35.67 -33.24 64.20
C LEU A 475 -34.46 -32.35 63.96
N MET A 476 -34.29 -31.90 62.74
CA MET A 476 -33.25 -30.98 62.31
C MET A 476 -33.82 -29.61 62.02
N ARG A 477 -33.04 -28.57 62.33
CA ARG A 477 -33.38 -27.18 62.02
C ARG A 477 -32.41 -26.66 60.98
N TYR A 478 -32.95 -26.22 59.85
CA TYR A 478 -32.19 -25.61 58.77
C TYR A 478 -32.55 -24.14 58.68
N SER A 479 -31.55 -23.27 58.79
CA SER A 479 -31.66 -21.88 58.37
C SER A 479 -31.66 -21.83 56.85
N VAL A 480 -32.83 -21.59 56.27
CA VAL A 480 -33.02 -21.49 54.83
C VAL A 480 -33.16 -20.02 54.48
N SER A 481 -32.42 -19.56 53.48
CA SER A 481 -32.64 -18.26 52.86
C SER A 481 -32.68 -18.36 51.35
N VAL A 482 -33.55 -17.57 50.73
CA VAL A 482 -33.68 -17.55 49.27
C VAL A 482 -33.42 -16.17 48.74
N THR A 483 -32.54 -16.03 47.76
CA THR A 483 -32.31 -14.78 47.02
C THR A 483 -32.79 -14.95 45.59
N HIS A 484 -33.76 -14.16 45.16
CA HIS A 484 -34.25 -14.20 43.78
C HIS A 484 -33.19 -13.67 42.80
N LEU A 485 -32.96 -14.37 41.69
CA LEU A 485 -32.02 -13.95 40.63
C LEU A 485 -32.71 -13.11 39.54
N LYS A 486 -34.05 -13.20 39.48
CA LYS A 486 -34.95 -12.40 38.66
C LYS A 486 -36.29 -12.32 39.37
N LYS A 487 -37.14 -11.33 39.04
CA LYS A 487 -38.51 -11.27 39.55
C LYS A 487 -39.21 -12.62 39.29
N GLY A 488 -39.56 -13.32 40.35
CA GLY A 488 -40.05 -14.69 40.34
C GLY A 488 -41.31 -14.86 41.19
N PRO A 489 -41.85 -16.09 41.30
CA PRO A 489 -43.05 -16.40 42.08
C PRO A 489 -42.84 -16.11 43.56
N THR A 490 -43.93 -16.01 44.30
CA THR A 490 -43.89 -16.04 45.76
C THR A 490 -43.35 -17.39 46.23
N ILE A 491 -42.29 -17.36 47.04
CA ILE A 491 -41.79 -18.54 47.77
C ILE A 491 -42.38 -18.51 49.18
N THR A 492 -43.04 -19.60 49.56
CA THR A 492 -43.67 -19.75 50.87
C THR A 492 -42.77 -20.60 51.78
N PRO A 493 -42.31 -20.07 52.92
CA PRO A 493 -41.57 -20.81 53.93
C PRO A 493 -42.34 -22.03 54.47
N ILE A 494 -41.67 -23.17 54.58
CA ILE A 494 -42.18 -24.32 55.35
C ILE A 494 -41.41 -24.37 56.67
N THR A 495 -42.06 -23.96 57.76
CA THR A 495 -41.43 -23.80 59.09
C THR A 495 -41.74 -24.92 60.07
N SER A 496 -42.50 -25.94 59.65
CA SER A 496 -42.82 -27.14 60.42
C SER A 496 -42.50 -28.40 59.62
N PHE A 497 -42.16 -29.49 60.29
CA PHE A 497 -41.82 -30.74 59.61
C PHE A 497 -42.97 -31.20 58.72
N THR A 498 -42.67 -31.35 57.44
CA THR A 498 -43.60 -31.85 56.43
C THR A 498 -42.91 -32.96 55.65
N ASP A 499 -43.45 -34.16 55.74
CA ASP A 499 -42.88 -35.35 55.10
C ASP A 499 -43.03 -35.26 53.57
N GLY A 500 -41.91 -35.33 52.87
CA GLY A 500 -41.79 -35.32 51.41
C GLY A 500 -41.57 -36.71 50.81
N THR A 501 -41.55 -37.78 51.60
CA THR A 501 -41.20 -39.13 51.12
C THR A 501 -42.11 -39.58 49.98
N ASN A 502 -43.40 -39.23 50.05
CA ASN A 502 -44.36 -39.46 48.97
C ASN A 502 -44.57 -38.17 48.16
N ILE A 503 -44.46 -38.29 46.83
CA ILE A 503 -44.74 -37.20 45.89
C ILE A 503 -46.27 -37.09 45.69
N PRO A 504 -46.89 -35.91 45.94
CA PRO A 504 -48.32 -35.71 45.72
C PRO A 504 -48.75 -35.88 44.26
N SER A 505 -50.01 -36.29 44.05
CA SER A 505 -50.60 -36.37 42.71
C SER A 505 -50.56 -35.01 42.00
N GLY A 506 -50.10 -34.98 40.74
CA GLY A 506 -49.93 -33.75 39.96
C GLY A 506 -48.53 -33.12 40.03
N LEU A 507 -47.67 -33.62 40.92
CA LEU A 507 -46.25 -33.26 41.00
C LEU A 507 -45.37 -34.42 40.52
N GLN A 508 -44.17 -34.10 40.01
CA GLN A 508 -43.15 -35.06 39.64
C GLN A 508 -41.77 -34.58 40.08
N LEU A 509 -40.85 -35.53 40.27
CA LEU A 509 -39.45 -35.24 40.51
C LEU A 509 -38.83 -34.58 39.28
N ALA A 510 -38.51 -33.30 39.38
CA ALA A 510 -37.89 -32.55 38.30
C ALA A 510 -36.38 -32.81 38.23
N ASN A 511 -35.72 -32.74 39.39
CA ASN A 511 -34.28 -32.96 39.49
C ASN A 511 -33.86 -33.24 40.94
N GLN A 512 -32.78 -34.00 41.13
CA GLN A 512 -32.20 -34.31 42.45
C GLN A 512 -30.68 -34.38 42.36
N ILE A 513 -29.96 -33.59 43.16
CA ILE A 513 -28.50 -33.72 43.26
C ILE A 513 -28.11 -34.27 44.63
N HIS A 514 -27.00 -35.01 44.66
CA HIS A 514 -26.28 -35.32 45.89
C HIS A 514 -25.18 -34.29 46.08
N THR A 515 -25.24 -33.50 47.15
CA THR A 515 -24.24 -32.45 47.39
C THR A 515 -22.86 -33.04 47.68
N LYS A 516 -21.78 -32.32 47.34
CA LYS A 516 -20.39 -32.73 47.59
C LYS A 516 -19.62 -31.68 48.37
N ILE A 517 -18.91 -32.10 49.41
CA ILE A 517 -18.15 -31.18 50.29
C ILE A 517 -16.99 -30.52 49.51
N GLY A 518 -16.73 -29.25 49.80
CA GLY A 518 -15.63 -28.47 49.23
C GLY A 518 -16.05 -27.49 48.13
N PRO A 519 -15.10 -26.84 47.44
CA PRO A 519 -15.36 -25.89 46.36
C PRO A 519 -15.73 -26.61 45.04
N THR A 520 -16.61 -27.60 45.14
CA THR A 520 -17.05 -28.44 44.03
C THR A 520 -18.40 -27.94 43.54
N MET A 521 -18.53 -27.69 42.24
CA MET A 521 -19.85 -27.47 41.62
C MET A 521 -20.47 -28.82 41.28
N VAL A 522 -21.71 -29.04 41.73
CA VAL A 522 -22.46 -30.28 41.43
C VAL A 522 -23.75 -29.91 40.72
N ALA A 523 -23.97 -30.46 39.54
CA ALA A 523 -25.20 -30.31 38.77
C ALA A 523 -25.53 -31.62 38.08
N ASN A 524 -26.82 -31.86 37.81
CA ASN A 524 -27.23 -33.03 37.03
C ASN A 524 -26.97 -32.90 35.51
N GLY A 525 -26.56 -31.72 35.05
CA GLY A 525 -26.12 -31.48 33.68
C GLY A 525 -25.72 -30.02 33.43
N PHE A 526 -24.64 -29.82 32.67
CA PHE A 526 -24.23 -28.51 32.15
C PHE A 526 -24.69 -28.39 30.70
N ILE A 527 -25.50 -27.38 30.37
CA ILE A 527 -25.92 -27.08 29.00
C ILE A 527 -25.30 -25.73 28.62
N ALA A 528 -24.28 -25.75 27.77
CA ALA A 528 -23.68 -24.55 27.22
C ALA A 528 -24.16 -24.36 25.77
N THR A 529 -24.85 -23.25 25.50
CA THR A 529 -25.34 -22.92 24.16
C THR A 529 -24.31 -22.05 23.44
N ALA A 530 -23.42 -22.68 22.67
CA ALA A 530 -22.50 -21.97 21.79
C ALA A 530 -23.09 -21.87 20.37
N LYS A 531 -22.72 -20.81 19.62
CA LYS A 531 -23.08 -20.71 18.20
C LYS A 531 -22.45 -21.88 17.44
N GLN A 532 -23.06 -22.28 16.34
CA GLN A 532 -22.51 -23.34 15.49
C GLN A 532 -21.08 -22.96 15.04
N GLY A 533 -20.10 -23.77 15.44
CA GLY A 533 -18.68 -23.53 15.18
C GLY A 533 -17.85 -23.07 16.39
N ASP A 534 -18.50 -22.63 17.47
CA ASP A 534 -17.84 -22.27 18.73
C ASP A 534 -17.86 -23.46 19.70
N SER A 535 -16.75 -23.68 20.43
CA SER A 535 -16.69 -24.74 21.44
C SER A 535 -17.61 -24.38 22.62
N PRO A 536 -18.59 -25.23 22.98
CA PRO A 536 -19.47 -24.99 24.13
C PRO A 536 -18.75 -25.07 25.48
N PHE A 537 -17.55 -25.66 25.53
CA PHE A 537 -16.70 -25.74 26.72
C PHE A 537 -15.22 -25.71 26.30
N ALA A 538 -14.40 -24.86 26.93
CA ALA A 538 -12.96 -24.74 26.62
C ALA A 538 -12.12 -25.07 27.86
N ILE A 539 -11.24 -26.05 27.73
CA ILE A 539 -10.34 -26.47 28.82
C ILE A 539 -8.98 -25.87 28.54
N THR A 540 -8.63 -24.83 29.29
CA THR A 540 -7.39 -24.06 29.11
C THR A 540 -6.21 -24.61 29.91
N SER A 541 -6.41 -25.70 30.68
CA SER A 541 -5.34 -26.35 31.43
C SER A 541 -4.31 -26.95 30.47
N THR A 542 -3.05 -26.53 30.59
CA THR A 542 -1.92 -27.14 29.88
C THR A 542 -1.46 -28.45 30.51
N THR A 543 -2.05 -28.84 31.64
CA THR A 543 -1.73 -30.04 32.42
C THR A 543 -2.87 -31.05 32.29
N LYS A 544 -2.54 -32.35 32.14
CA LYS A 544 -3.50 -33.44 31.95
C LYS A 544 -4.54 -33.45 33.08
N VAL A 545 -5.83 -33.43 32.70
CA VAL A 545 -6.97 -33.52 33.63
C VAL A 545 -7.47 -34.96 33.63
N ASP A 546 -7.00 -35.77 34.58
CA ASP A 546 -7.20 -37.23 34.60
C ASP A 546 -8.66 -37.68 34.85
N ASN A 547 -9.53 -36.78 35.29
CA ASN A 547 -10.93 -37.05 35.63
C ASN A 547 -11.93 -36.32 34.72
N LEU A 548 -11.47 -35.73 33.61
CA LEU A 548 -12.37 -35.18 32.61
C LEU A 548 -12.86 -36.32 31.69
N ASN A 549 -14.14 -36.66 31.78
CA ASN A 549 -14.75 -37.59 30.85
C ASN A 549 -15.17 -36.85 29.55
N ALA A 550 -14.34 -36.96 28.51
CA ALA A 550 -14.56 -36.28 27.22
C ALA A 550 -15.83 -36.74 26.48
N ASP A 551 -16.37 -37.88 26.88
CA ASP A 551 -17.38 -38.66 26.18
C ASP A 551 -18.77 -38.00 26.07
N MET A 552 -19.01 -36.93 26.83
CA MET A 552 -20.25 -36.14 26.80
C MET A 552 -20.10 -34.73 26.18
N VAL A 553 -18.89 -34.33 25.76
CA VAL A 553 -18.64 -32.96 25.26
C VAL A 553 -18.61 -32.89 23.74
N ASP A 554 -18.22 -33.96 23.05
CA ASP A 554 -18.23 -34.06 21.59
C ASP A 554 -19.13 -35.19 21.03
N GLY A 555 -19.75 -35.97 21.93
CA GLY A 555 -20.65 -37.07 21.56
C GLY A 555 -19.95 -38.39 21.20
N PHE A 556 -18.67 -38.59 21.55
CA PHE A 556 -17.95 -39.83 21.27
C PHE A 556 -17.29 -40.42 22.54
N HIS A 557 -17.70 -41.64 22.93
CA HIS A 557 -17.23 -42.33 24.14
C HIS A 557 -15.82 -42.98 23.97
N ALA A 558 -14.93 -42.85 24.95
CA ALA A 558 -13.57 -43.39 25.00
C ALA A 558 -13.51 -44.92 25.11
N ASP A 559 -14.51 -45.54 25.72
CA ASP A 559 -14.66 -46.99 25.87
C ASP A 559 -15.22 -47.69 24.61
N LYS A 560 -15.41 -46.95 23.51
CA LYS A 560 -15.47 -47.53 22.15
C LYS A 560 -14.13 -47.50 21.39
N HIS A 561 -13.04 -47.04 22.01
CA HIS A 561 -11.73 -47.09 21.36
C HIS A 561 -10.56 -47.49 22.28
N VAL A 562 -10.77 -48.56 23.06
CA VAL A 562 -9.66 -49.40 23.51
C VAL A 562 -9.89 -50.86 23.12
N THR A 563 -9.96 -51.09 21.81
CA THR A 563 -9.55 -52.36 21.19
C THR A 563 -8.90 -52.03 19.84
N GLY A 564 -7.73 -52.61 19.55
CA GLY A 564 -7.22 -52.84 18.18
C GLY A 564 -6.93 -51.68 17.21
N ASP A 565 -7.90 -50.81 16.94
CA ASP A 565 -8.15 -50.33 15.58
C ASP A 565 -8.40 -48.81 15.51
N SER A 566 -7.72 -47.99 16.32
CA SER A 566 -7.75 -46.52 16.18
C SER A 566 -6.87 -46.08 15.00
N ALA A 567 -7.49 -45.50 13.97
CA ALA A 567 -6.90 -45.40 12.62
C ALA A 567 -6.05 -44.13 12.33
N ALA A 568 -6.02 -43.08 13.15
CA ALA A 568 -4.96 -42.06 13.12
C ALA A 568 -5.07 -41.02 14.25
N VAL A 569 -3.97 -40.70 14.94
CA VAL A 569 -3.84 -39.55 15.84
C VAL A 569 -2.75 -38.62 15.31
N ARG A 570 -3.04 -37.32 15.19
CA ARG A 570 -2.04 -36.31 14.80
C ARG A 570 -1.28 -35.82 16.04
N LEU A 571 0.02 -36.04 16.06
CA LEU A 571 0.94 -35.60 17.10
C LEU A 571 1.20 -34.08 17.00
N PRO A 572 1.57 -33.42 18.12
CA PRO A 572 1.81 -31.97 18.15
C PRO A 572 2.92 -31.47 17.21
N ASN A 573 3.87 -32.35 16.85
CA ASN A 573 4.92 -32.04 15.86
C ASN A 573 4.41 -32.11 14.40
N GLY A 574 3.13 -32.43 14.19
CA GLY A 574 2.48 -32.53 12.90
C GLY A 574 2.40 -33.94 12.32
N ASP A 575 3.05 -34.93 12.94
CA ASP A 575 3.07 -36.32 12.46
C ASP A 575 1.73 -37.02 12.69
N LEU A 576 1.36 -37.96 11.83
CA LEU A 576 0.15 -38.79 11.98
C LEU A 576 0.57 -40.21 12.38
N ASN A 577 0.13 -40.70 13.54
CA ASN A 577 0.48 -42.04 14.02
C ASN A 577 -0.78 -42.92 14.11
N ALA A 578 -0.75 -44.08 13.43
CA ALA A 578 -1.88 -44.99 13.27
C ALA A 578 -1.39 -46.45 13.32
N ARG A 579 -2.17 -47.36 13.92
CA ARG A 579 -1.80 -48.79 13.96
C ARG A 579 -2.26 -49.56 12.72
N VAL A 580 -3.41 -49.21 12.14
CA VAL A 580 -3.97 -49.80 10.92
C VAL A 580 -4.77 -48.73 10.15
N PHE A 581 -4.60 -48.67 8.83
CA PHE A 581 -5.44 -47.89 7.92
C PHE A 581 -6.33 -48.82 7.09
N GLY A 582 -7.66 -48.75 7.26
CA GLY A 582 -8.63 -49.50 6.45
C GLY A 582 -9.33 -48.60 5.43
N SER A 583 -9.47 -49.05 4.18
CA SER A 583 -10.20 -48.33 3.13
C SER A 583 -11.31 -49.19 2.53
N THR A 584 -12.46 -48.56 2.24
CA THR A 584 -13.62 -49.16 1.57
C THR A 584 -13.65 -48.88 0.06
N ALA A 585 -12.56 -48.33 -0.50
CA ALA A 585 -12.45 -48.08 -1.93
C ALA A 585 -12.61 -49.38 -2.74
N LYS A 586 -13.41 -49.35 -3.82
CA LYS A 586 -13.59 -50.51 -4.71
C LYS A 586 -12.25 -50.93 -5.32
N GLU A 587 -12.13 -52.22 -5.65
CA GLU A 587 -10.98 -52.78 -6.37
C GLU A 587 -10.60 -51.87 -7.56
N GLY A 588 -9.37 -51.35 -7.56
CA GLY A 588 -8.86 -50.43 -8.59
C GLY A 588 -8.87 -48.93 -8.23
N THR A 589 -9.36 -48.50 -7.06
CA THR A 589 -9.27 -47.09 -6.60
C THR A 589 -8.26 -46.90 -5.47
N ALA A 590 -7.40 -45.89 -5.59
CA ALA A 590 -6.35 -45.62 -4.60
C ALA A 590 -6.95 -45.13 -3.26
N PRO A 591 -6.68 -45.80 -2.13
CA PRO A 591 -7.28 -45.46 -0.84
C PRO A 591 -6.69 -44.22 -0.17
N PHE A 592 -5.51 -43.76 -0.62
CA PHE A 592 -4.85 -42.52 -0.19
C PHE A 592 -4.31 -41.78 -1.41
N VAL A 593 -4.48 -40.45 -1.46
CA VAL A 593 -3.99 -39.58 -2.54
C VAL A 593 -2.95 -38.61 -1.97
N VAL A 594 -1.73 -38.64 -2.52
CA VAL A 594 -0.65 -37.70 -2.15
C VAL A 594 -0.74 -36.49 -3.06
N ASN A 595 -1.28 -35.39 -2.55
CA ASN A 595 -1.48 -34.16 -3.34
C ASN A 595 -0.36 -33.12 -3.10
N SER A 596 0.90 -33.55 -3.21
CA SER A 596 2.08 -32.68 -3.03
C SER A 596 2.75 -32.39 -4.37
N THR A 597 3.07 -31.13 -4.65
CA THR A 597 3.85 -30.70 -5.82
C THR A 597 5.37 -30.76 -5.58
N THR A 598 5.79 -31.10 -4.36
CA THR A 598 7.19 -31.19 -3.92
C THR A 598 7.52 -32.62 -3.47
N MET A 599 8.76 -33.06 -3.72
CA MET A 599 9.26 -34.41 -3.40
C MET A 599 9.13 -34.73 -1.90
N VAL A 600 8.55 -35.89 -1.55
CA VAL A 600 8.37 -36.36 -0.15
C VAL A 600 9.33 -37.52 0.14
N PRO A 601 10.55 -37.27 0.68
CA PRO A 601 11.64 -38.24 0.66
C PRO A 601 11.47 -39.44 1.61
N LYS A 602 10.46 -39.40 2.50
CA LYS A 602 10.23 -40.41 3.55
C LYS A 602 8.92 -41.17 3.40
N LEU A 603 8.21 -41.01 2.27
CA LEU A 603 6.99 -41.77 2.01
C LEU A 603 7.34 -43.14 1.43
N ASN A 604 7.31 -44.18 2.26
CA ASN A 604 7.63 -45.55 1.87
C ASN A 604 6.38 -46.26 1.33
N VAL A 605 6.04 -46.04 0.06
CA VAL A 605 4.90 -46.71 -0.61
C VAL A 605 5.44 -47.83 -1.50
N GLU A 606 5.03 -49.08 -1.24
CA GLU A 606 5.47 -50.25 -2.03
C GLU A 606 5.01 -50.18 -3.49
N MET A 607 3.94 -49.43 -3.80
CA MET A 607 3.43 -49.20 -5.16
C MET A 607 3.01 -47.74 -5.41
N VAL A 608 3.49 -47.12 -6.50
CA VAL A 608 3.03 -45.81 -6.99
C VAL A 608 2.45 -45.98 -8.39
N GLY A 609 1.17 -45.60 -8.60
CA GLY A 609 0.50 -45.76 -9.90
C GLY A 609 0.33 -47.21 -10.36
N GLY A 610 0.29 -48.17 -9.43
CA GLY A 610 0.17 -49.61 -9.72
C GLY A 610 1.48 -50.32 -10.06
N ARG A 611 2.64 -49.66 -9.85
CA ARG A 611 3.99 -50.22 -10.10
C ARG A 611 4.83 -50.25 -8.83
N ARG A 612 5.54 -51.37 -8.59
CA ARG A 612 6.37 -51.59 -7.38
C ARG A 612 7.62 -50.72 -7.39
N ALA A 613 8.25 -50.51 -6.23
CA ALA A 613 9.57 -49.87 -6.12
C ALA A 613 10.67 -50.58 -6.97
N SER A 614 10.54 -51.89 -7.19
CA SER A 614 11.37 -52.68 -8.12
C SER A 614 11.23 -52.26 -9.59
N ASP A 615 10.18 -51.54 -9.94
CA ASP A 615 9.93 -51.13 -11.33
C ASP A 615 10.64 -49.80 -11.67
N PHE A 616 11.23 -49.14 -10.66
CA PHE A 616 12.01 -47.90 -10.81
C PHE A 616 13.53 -48.11 -10.68
N VAL A 617 13.96 -49.31 -10.29
CA VAL A 617 15.34 -49.77 -10.42
C VAL A 617 15.34 -50.79 -11.57
N LEU A 618 15.71 -50.37 -12.78
CA LEU A 618 15.95 -51.31 -13.88
C LEU A 618 17.17 -52.17 -13.53
N GLN A 619 16.97 -53.23 -12.77
CA GLN A 619 17.93 -54.32 -12.67
C GLN A 619 17.76 -55.16 -13.95
N SER A 620 18.80 -55.23 -14.77
CA SER A 620 18.74 -55.96 -16.05
C SER A 620 18.42 -57.44 -15.81
N ILE A 621 17.50 -58.01 -16.59
CA ILE A 621 17.05 -59.41 -16.47
C ILE A 621 17.99 -60.33 -17.26
N ILE A 622 18.45 -61.44 -16.67
CA ILE A 622 19.28 -62.44 -17.37
C ILE A 622 18.42 -63.23 -18.37
N LEU A 623 18.85 -63.30 -19.64
CA LEU A 623 18.33 -64.24 -20.62
C LEU A 623 19.10 -65.57 -20.50
N GLY A 624 18.40 -66.63 -20.11
CA GLY A 624 18.99 -67.95 -19.93
C GLY A 624 19.44 -68.62 -21.22
N GLU A 625 20.14 -69.75 -21.08
CA GLU A 625 20.48 -70.65 -22.19
C GLU A 625 19.21 -71.07 -22.96
N GLY A 626 19.29 -71.12 -24.30
CA GLY A 626 18.15 -71.54 -25.13
C GLY A 626 17.00 -70.53 -25.28
N ALA A 627 17.11 -69.32 -24.71
CA ALA A 627 16.07 -68.29 -24.83
C ALA A 627 15.77 -67.94 -26.31
N ASP A 628 14.50 -67.67 -26.60
CA ASP A 628 14.03 -67.16 -27.88
C ASP A 628 13.73 -65.67 -27.76
N LEU A 629 14.47 -64.82 -28.46
CA LEU A 629 14.29 -63.37 -28.40
C LEU A 629 12.94 -62.90 -28.95
N ASN A 630 12.20 -63.73 -29.68
CA ASN A 630 10.83 -63.41 -30.09
C ASN A 630 9.84 -63.43 -28.92
N ASN A 631 10.15 -64.10 -27.81
CA ASN A 631 9.34 -64.12 -26.60
C ASN A 631 9.57 -62.88 -25.72
N GLU A 632 10.65 -62.12 -25.98
CA GLU A 632 11.04 -60.96 -25.18
C GLU A 632 10.32 -59.69 -25.65
N THR A 633 9.01 -59.63 -25.35
CA THR A 633 8.12 -58.52 -25.69
C THR A 633 7.76 -57.62 -24.50
N ALA A 634 8.22 -57.92 -23.29
CA ALA A 634 8.00 -57.03 -22.14
C ALA A 634 9.01 -55.88 -22.17
N VAL A 635 8.55 -54.66 -21.87
CA VAL A 635 9.43 -53.48 -21.85
C VAL A 635 10.40 -53.61 -20.67
N GLY A 636 11.71 -53.54 -20.95
CA GLY A 636 12.73 -53.75 -19.93
C GLY A 636 14.14 -53.81 -20.51
N GLU A 637 15.12 -53.95 -19.61
CA GLU A 637 16.52 -54.21 -19.95
C GLU A 637 16.85 -55.67 -19.59
N TYR A 638 17.49 -56.35 -20.52
CA TYR A 638 17.83 -57.76 -20.48
C TYR A 638 19.30 -57.93 -20.88
N PHE A 639 19.93 -59.04 -20.52
CA PHE A 639 21.29 -59.33 -20.97
C PHE A 639 21.57 -60.83 -21.05
N CYS A 640 22.45 -61.20 -21.97
CA CYS A 640 23.05 -62.53 -22.05
C CYS A 640 24.49 -62.43 -21.52
N PRO A 641 24.82 -63.06 -20.37
CA PRO A 641 26.11 -62.87 -19.70
C PRO A 641 27.29 -63.58 -20.38
N ALA A 642 27.06 -64.53 -21.30
CA ALA A 642 28.13 -65.37 -21.84
C ALA A 642 27.91 -65.75 -23.31
N ASN A 643 29.02 -65.84 -24.07
CA ASN A 643 29.02 -66.27 -25.47
C ASN A 643 28.44 -67.69 -25.64
N ALA A 644 28.69 -68.59 -24.68
CA ALA A 644 28.15 -69.95 -24.69
C ALA A 644 26.61 -69.95 -24.67
N TRP A 645 26.00 -68.99 -23.98
CA TRP A 645 24.54 -68.88 -23.90
C TRP A 645 23.95 -68.24 -25.15
N ALA A 646 24.61 -67.21 -25.69
CA ALA A 646 24.21 -66.61 -26.97
C ALA A 646 24.20 -67.66 -28.09
N SER A 647 25.16 -68.59 -28.08
CA SER A 647 25.23 -69.64 -29.11
C SER A 647 24.06 -70.64 -29.10
N THR A 648 23.32 -70.74 -27.99
CA THR A 648 22.15 -71.64 -27.85
C THR A 648 20.81 -70.90 -28.02
N GLN A 649 20.83 -69.57 -28.05
CA GLN A 649 19.64 -68.73 -28.16
C GLN A 649 19.16 -68.62 -29.62
N SER A 650 17.85 -68.41 -29.79
CA SER A 650 17.20 -68.33 -31.11
C SER A 650 16.67 -66.93 -31.40
N ASN A 651 16.52 -66.60 -32.68
CA ASN A 651 16.11 -65.28 -33.18
C ASN A 651 17.06 -64.13 -32.79
N LEU A 652 18.34 -64.44 -32.63
CA LEU A 652 19.42 -63.46 -32.54
C LEU A 652 19.66 -62.75 -33.88
N PRO A 653 20.28 -61.55 -33.86
CA PRO A 653 20.76 -60.92 -35.07
C PRO A 653 21.75 -61.82 -35.82
N PRO A 654 21.75 -61.81 -37.17
CA PRO A 654 22.66 -62.62 -37.96
C PRO A 654 24.12 -62.43 -37.56
N GLY A 655 24.80 -63.54 -37.24
CA GLY A 655 26.23 -63.56 -36.91
C GLY A 655 26.57 -63.09 -35.49
N VAL A 656 25.59 -62.95 -34.58
CA VAL A 656 25.84 -62.70 -33.15
C VAL A 656 25.92 -64.03 -32.41
N ALA A 657 27.05 -64.29 -31.74
CA ALA A 657 27.26 -65.45 -30.86
C ALA A 657 27.97 -65.08 -29.55
N GLU A 658 28.10 -63.78 -29.29
CA GLU A 658 28.77 -63.20 -28.12
C GLU A 658 27.76 -62.68 -27.08
N ALA A 659 28.23 -62.44 -25.84
CA ALA A 659 27.46 -61.79 -24.79
C ALA A 659 26.94 -60.42 -25.26
N TYR A 660 25.72 -60.06 -24.84
CA TYR A 660 25.05 -58.86 -25.30
C TYR A 660 24.09 -58.28 -24.27
N ALA A 661 23.77 -57.00 -24.41
CA ALA A 661 22.65 -56.34 -23.74
C ALA A 661 21.49 -56.18 -24.71
N LEU A 662 20.27 -56.45 -24.26
CA LEU A 662 19.03 -56.28 -25.02
C LEU A 662 18.13 -55.29 -24.29
N LYS A 663 17.64 -54.28 -25.02
CA LYS A 663 16.66 -53.32 -24.53
C LYS A 663 15.36 -53.47 -25.32
N VAL A 664 14.27 -53.71 -24.62
CA VAL A 664 12.93 -53.78 -25.20
C VAL A 664 12.18 -52.50 -24.82
N THR A 665 11.76 -51.74 -25.81
CA THR A 665 11.07 -50.45 -25.63
C THR A 665 9.67 -50.51 -26.25
N LYS A 666 8.76 -49.67 -25.74
CA LYS A 666 7.41 -49.57 -26.30
C LYS A 666 7.45 -48.94 -27.70
N HIS A 667 6.78 -49.57 -28.66
CA HIS A 667 6.53 -49.06 -30.01
C HIS A 667 5.06 -49.38 -30.38
N ALA A 668 4.65 -49.25 -31.64
CA ALA A 668 3.34 -49.72 -32.13
C ALA A 668 3.07 -51.22 -31.79
N GLY A 669 4.13 -52.01 -31.56
CA GLY A 669 4.11 -53.22 -30.71
C GLY A 669 5.23 -53.11 -29.67
N VAL A 670 6.44 -53.59 -30.03
CA VAL A 670 7.70 -53.35 -29.29
C VAL A 670 8.87 -53.12 -30.24
N ASN A 671 9.93 -52.47 -29.74
CA ASN A 671 11.21 -52.34 -30.43
C ASN A 671 12.32 -52.95 -29.58
N GLN A 672 13.09 -53.86 -30.17
CA GLN A 672 14.28 -54.46 -29.58
C GLN A 672 15.52 -53.75 -30.08
N THR A 673 16.44 -53.44 -29.17
CA THR A 673 17.78 -52.94 -29.48
C THR A 673 18.80 -53.82 -28.78
N LEU A 674 19.69 -54.47 -29.54
CA LEU A 674 20.72 -55.36 -29.03
C LEU A 674 22.09 -54.72 -29.21
N THR A 675 22.91 -54.72 -28.17
CA THR A 675 24.29 -54.21 -28.19
C THR A 675 25.23 -55.33 -27.81
N THR A 676 26.17 -55.69 -28.68
CA THR A 676 27.15 -56.75 -28.42
C THR A 676 28.23 -56.27 -27.45
N TYR A 677 28.86 -57.20 -26.74
CA TYR A 677 30.03 -56.92 -25.91
C TYR A 677 31.20 -56.39 -26.75
N PHE A 678 31.87 -55.33 -26.28
CA PHE A 678 33.05 -54.78 -26.92
C PHE A 678 34.30 -55.60 -26.58
N HIS A 679 35.01 -56.08 -27.59
CA HIS A 679 36.30 -56.76 -27.45
C HIS A 679 37.38 -55.99 -28.21
N ALA A 680 38.61 -55.91 -27.70
CA ALA A 680 39.70 -55.12 -28.30
C ALA A 680 40.07 -55.47 -29.76
N GLN A 681 39.47 -56.52 -30.33
CA GLN A 681 39.70 -57.03 -31.68
C GLN A 681 38.50 -56.87 -32.63
N ARG A 682 37.33 -56.41 -32.16
CA ARG A 682 36.11 -56.20 -32.98
C ARG A 682 35.32 -55.00 -32.49
N ALA A 683 34.81 -54.19 -33.43
CA ALA A 683 34.00 -53.01 -33.12
C ALA A 683 32.68 -53.41 -32.43
N LEU A 684 32.14 -52.49 -31.60
CA LEU A 684 30.82 -52.61 -30.99
C LEU A 684 29.76 -52.67 -32.10
N ARG A 685 28.92 -53.71 -32.10
CA ARG A 685 27.80 -53.85 -33.06
C ARG A 685 26.49 -53.58 -32.33
N MET A 686 25.63 -52.79 -32.96
CA MET A 686 24.29 -52.49 -32.45
C MET A 686 23.26 -52.93 -33.47
N PHE A 687 22.20 -53.59 -33.03
CA PHE A 687 21.12 -54.06 -33.89
C PHE A 687 19.78 -53.57 -33.38
N THR A 688 18.83 -53.38 -34.27
CA THR A 688 17.45 -53.09 -33.91
C THR A 688 16.46 -53.82 -34.80
N ARG A 689 15.30 -54.18 -34.23
CA ARG A 689 14.14 -54.69 -34.96
C ARG A 689 12.87 -54.33 -34.20
N ASN A 690 11.77 -54.28 -34.91
CA ASN A 690 10.44 -54.03 -34.34
C ASN A 690 9.53 -55.26 -34.44
N PHE A 691 8.59 -55.35 -33.52
CA PHE A 691 7.45 -56.25 -33.58
C PHE A 691 6.19 -55.43 -33.76
N TYR A 692 5.42 -55.72 -34.81
CA TYR A 692 4.17 -55.02 -35.12
C TYR A 692 3.16 -56.00 -35.72
N ASN A 693 1.91 -55.91 -35.26
CA ASN A 693 0.79 -56.73 -35.76
C ASN A 693 1.07 -58.24 -35.82
N GLY A 694 1.75 -58.80 -34.81
CA GLY A 694 2.04 -60.24 -34.75
C GLY A 694 3.28 -60.70 -35.53
N VAL A 695 4.00 -59.80 -36.21
CA VAL A 695 5.15 -60.12 -37.06
C VAL A 695 6.42 -59.42 -36.56
N TRP A 696 7.53 -60.16 -36.51
CA TRP A 696 8.87 -59.60 -36.25
C TRP A 696 9.51 -59.11 -37.54
N GLY A 697 10.01 -57.87 -37.52
CA GLY A 697 10.91 -57.37 -38.54
C GLY A 697 12.27 -58.07 -38.49
N ALA A 698 12.99 -58.05 -39.62
CA ALA A 698 14.37 -58.49 -39.66
C ALA A 698 15.25 -57.62 -38.74
N TRP A 699 16.31 -58.20 -38.19
CA TRP A 699 17.34 -57.44 -37.50
C TRP A 699 18.08 -56.54 -38.49
N ILE A 700 18.17 -55.25 -38.16
CA ILE A 700 18.93 -54.26 -38.90
C ILE A 700 20.11 -53.86 -38.03
N GLU A 701 21.33 -53.98 -38.56
CA GLU A 701 22.53 -53.48 -37.91
C GLU A 701 22.59 -51.95 -38.04
N ILE A 702 22.72 -51.25 -36.92
CA ILE A 702 22.93 -49.80 -36.86
C ILE A 702 24.42 -49.56 -37.07
N LEU A 703 24.77 -48.95 -38.19
CA LEU A 703 26.13 -48.52 -38.49
C LEU A 703 26.51 -47.37 -37.54
N THR A 704 27.44 -47.63 -36.62
CA THR A 704 28.14 -46.59 -35.87
C THR A 704 29.13 -45.89 -36.81
N THR A 705 29.47 -44.62 -36.57
CA THR A 705 30.10 -43.65 -37.51
C THR A 705 31.48 -44.00 -38.10
N ASP A 706 31.93 -45.25 -38.00
CA ASP A 706 33.21 -45.73 -38.54
C ASP A 706 33.08 -46.32 -39.95
N ASN A 707 32.34 -45.67 -40.85
CA ASN A 707 32.46 -45.94 -42.31
C ASN A 707 33.69 -45.26 -42.94
N GLY A 708 34.80 -45.23 -42.18
CA GLY A 708 36.12 -44.88 -42.66
C GLY A 708 37.04 -44.45 -41.54
N VAL A 709 37.84 -45.37 -41.01
CA VAL A 709 38.81 -45.05 -39.95
C VAL A 709 39.87 -44.10 -40.54
N LYS A 710 39.93 -42.86 -40.05
CA LYS A 710 41.01 -41.90 -40.40
C LYS A 710 42.36 -42.51 -40.02
N LYS A 711 43.20 -42.81 -41.02
CA LYS A 711 44.49 -43.50 -40.81
C LYS A 711 45.66 -42.54 -40.66
N ALA A 712 45.65 -41.45 -41.43
CA ALA A 712 46.60 -40.35 -41.29
C ALA A 712 45.92 -39.05 -41.69
N SER A 713 46.16 -37.98 -40.95
CA SER A 713 45.65 -36.66 -41.32
C SER A 713 46.54 -35.55 -40.78
N VAL A 714 46.57 -34.44 -41.52
CA VAL A 714 47.14 -33.18 -41.06
C VAL A 714 46.19 -32.04 -41.37
N SER A 715 46.20 -31.01 -40.52
CA SER A 715 45.38 -29.81 -40.69
C SER A 715 46.28 -28.59 -40.75
N ASN A 716 46.15 -27.81 -41.82
CA ASN A 716 46.78 -26.50 -42.00
C ASN A 716 48.32 -26.49 -41.87
N LEU A 717 48.99 -27.51 -42.40
CA LEU A 717 50.45 -27.60 -42.40
C LEU A 717 51.05 -26.63 -43.42
N GLY A 718 51.81 -25.63 -42.94
CA GLY A 718 52.53 -24.70 -43.80
C GLY A 718 53.72 -25.34 -44.50
N ILE A 719 53.85 -25.15 -45.82
CA ILE A 719 54.96 -25.66 -46.63
C ILE A 719 56.12 -24.67 -46.54
N SER A 720 57.05 -24.93 -45.62
CA SER A 720 58.10 -23.98 -45.22
C SER A 720 59.34 -23.95 -46.12
N SER A 721 59.43 -24.82 -47.13
CA SER A 721 60.54 -24.88 -48.07
C SER A 721 60.06 -25.02 -49.51
N THR A 722 60.94 -24.75 -50.48
CA THR A 722 60.67 -25.01 -51.90
C THR A 722 60.95 -26.45 -52.32
N ALA A 723 61.41 -27.31 -51.39
CA ALA A 723 61.57 -28.74 -51.60
C ALA A 723 60.25 -29.50 -51.39
N GLU A 724 60.16 -30.70 -51.97
CA GLU A 724 59.01 -31.58 -51.76
C GLU A 724 58.97 -32.03 -50.28
N THR A 725 57.82 -31.84 -49.64
CA THR A 725 57.59 -32.12 -48.22
C THR A 725 56.50 -33.17 -48.06
N THR A 726 56.75 -34.22 -47.29
CA THR A 726 55.73 -35.21 -46.92
C THR A 726 54.72 -34.60 -45.95
N ILE A 727 53.43 -34.73 -46.28
CA ILE A 727 52.30 -34.10 -45.59
C ILE A 727 51.58 -35.10 -44.69
N ALA A 728 51.33 -36.30 -45.20
CA ALA A 728 50.77 -37.41 -44.45
C ALA A 728 51.27 -38.72 -45.08
N SER A 729 51.54 -39.72 -44.25
CA SER A 729 51.95 -41.05 -44.71
C SER A 729 51.27 -42.13 -43.88
N PHE A 730 50.85 -43.21 -44.52
CA PHE A 730 50.25 -44.37 -43.86
C PHE A 730 50.73 -45.67 -44.50
N PHE A 731 51.08 -46.66 -43.68
CA PHE A 731 51.40 -48.01 -44.16
C PHE A 731 50.13 -48.87 -44.15
N PRO A 732 49.62 -49.31 -45.32
CA PRO A 732 48.47 -50.21 -45.40
C PRO A 732 48.71 -51.51 -44.60
N PRO A 733 47.90 -51.82 -43.57
CA PRO A 733 48.05 -53.06 -42.80
C PRO A 733 47.47 -54.27 -43.53
N ILE A 734 46.66 -54.04 -44.56
CA ILE A 734 46.05 -54.99 -45.49
C ILE A 734 45.95 -54.33 -46.88
N ASP A 735 45.79 -55.16 -47.91
CA ASP A 735 45.39 -54.69 -49.23
C ASP A 735 43.98 -54.11 -49.14
N GLY A 736 43.78 -52.87 -49.58
CA GLY A 736 42.51 -52.18 -49.35
C GLY A 736 42.32 -50.90 -50.16
N ASN A 737 41.10 -50.40 -50.14
CA ASN A 737 40.74 -49.13 -50.78
C ASN A 737 40.91 -47.97 -49.81
N TYR A 738 41.33 -46.83 -50.35
CA TYR A 738 41.58 -45.61 -49.59
C TYR A 738 40.99 -44.40 -50.30
N ASP A 739 40.35 -43.51 -49.54
CA ASP A 739 39.84 -42.22 -49.99
C ASP A 739 40.74 -41.10 -49.45
N ILE A 740 41.33 -40.34 -50.37
CA ILE A 740 42.32 -39.29 -50.09
C ILE A 740 41.68 -37.92 -50.34
N LYS A 741 41.63 -37.08 -49.30
CA LYS A 741 41.06 -35.73 -49.36
C LYS A 741 42.12 -34.70 -49.06
N VAL A 742 42.22 -33.65 -49.90
CA VAL A 742 43.20 -32.57 -49.74
C VAL A 742 42.55 -31.20 -49.92
N TYR A 743 42.89 -30.27 -49.04
CA TYR A 743 42.50 -28.86 -49.06
C TYR A 743 43.74 -27.99 -48.97
N LEU A 744 43.75 -26.89 -49.71
CA LEU A 744 44.88 -25.97 -49.82
C LEU A 744 44.45 -24.55 -49.44
N ARG A 745 45.35 -23.82 -48.79
CA ARG A 745 45.25 -22.36 -48.65
C ARG A 745 46.53 -21.74 -49.19
N VAL A 746 46.40 -20.91 -50.21
CA VAL A 746 47.49 -20.17 -50.84
C VAL A 746 47.46 -18.74 -50.28
N SER A 747 48.53 -18.35 -49.60
CA SER A 747 48.70 -17.03 -48.98
C SER A 747 49.52 -16.09 -49.85
N ILE A 748 50.32 -16.63 -50.79
CA ILE A 748 51.15 -15.89 -51.75
C ILE A 748 51.07 -16.64 -53.09
N ASN A 749 50.93 -15.93 -54.21
CA ASN A 749 50.91 -16.55 -55.54
C ASN A 749 52.16 -17.43 -55.75
N ALA A 750 51.96 -18.72 -56.01
CA ALA A 750 53.04 -19.68 -56.18
C ALA A 750 52.61 -20.82 -57.11
N ASN A 751 53.58 -21.50 -57.71
CA ASN A 751 53.33 -22.77 -58.38
C ASN A 751 53.31 -23.89 -57.33
N VAL A 752 52.24 -24.67 -57.29
CA VAL A 752 52.02 -25.72 -56.30
C VAL A 752 52.00 -27.10 -56.98
N SER A 753 52.58 -28.09 -56.33
CA SER A 753 52.42 -29.50 -56.69
C SER A 753 51.94 -30.29 -55.48
N ILE A 754 50.88 -31.10 -55.66
CA ILE A 754 50.39 -32.07 -54.68
C ILE A 754 50.37 -33.44 -55.34
N LYS A 755 51.09 -34.37 -54.75
CA LYS A 755 51.34 -35.72 -55.27
C LYS A 755 50.97 -36.75 -54.22
N ILE A 756 50.36 -37.85 -54.67
CA ILE A 756 50.13 -39.06 -53.88
C ILE A 756 51.00 -40.17 -54.47
N SER A 757 51.84 -40.80 -53.64
CA SER A 757 52.62 -41.99 -54.02
C SER A 757 52.11 -43.19 -53.25
N TYR A 758 51.89 -44.31 -53.93
CA TYR A 758 51.41 -45.56 -53.32
C TYR A 758 51.83 -46.73 -54.20
N ASN A 759 51.70 -47.96 -53.71
CA ASN A 759 51.88 -49.16 -54.54
C ASN A 759 50.57 -49.91 -54.66
N ASP A 760 50.22 -50.28 -55.88
CA ASP A 760 49.10 -51.18 -56.19
C ASP A 760 49.62 -52.48 -56.81
N SER A 761 48.71 -53.32 -57.32
CA SER A 761 49.05 -54.59 -57.99
C SER A 761 49.91 -54.43 -59.24
N ASN A 762 50.04 -53.21 -59.79
CA ASN A 762 50.88 -52.91 -60.95
C ASN A 762 52.23 -52.30 -60.56
N GLY A 763 52.53 -52.16 -59.26
CA GLY A 763 53.76 -51.58 -58.74
C GLY A 763 53.61 -50.15 -58.21
N PRO A 764 54.70 -49.37 -58.11
CA PRO A 764 54.66 -47.99 -57.64
C PRO A 764 53.85 -47.07 -58.57
N GLN A 765 52.89 -46.37 -57.99
CA GLN A 765 52.01 -45.41 -58.65
C GLN A 765 52.24 -43.99 -58.11
N ILE A 766 52.05 -43.00 -58.98
CA ILE A 766 52.06 -41.58 -58.64
C ILE A 766 50.83 -40.91 -59.24
N THR A 767 50.02 -40.28 -58.39
CA THR A 767 48.86 -39.49 -58.80
C THR A 767 49.07 -38.04 -58.42
N TYR A 768 48.99 -37.13 -59.39
CA TYR A 768 49.06 -35.69 -59.14
C TYR A 768 47.65 -35.13 -58.99
N LEU A 769 47.38 -34.54 -57.82
CA LEU A 769 46.19 -33.71 -57.58
C LEU A 769 46.39 -32.31 -58.15
N VAL A 770 47.62 -31.80 -58.06
CA VAL A 770 48.07 -30.54 -58.67
C VAL A 770 49.50 -30.77 -59.16
N ASN A 771 49.83 -30.37 -60.38
CA ASN A 771 51.16 -30.56 -60.95
C ASN A 771 51.76 -29.23 -61.43
N ASN A 772 52.63 -28.64 -60.61
CA ASN A 772 53.35 -27.39 -60.87
C ASN A 772 52.46 -26.27 -61.42
N GLN A 773 51.26 -26.13 -60.85
CA GLN A 773 50.25 -25.20 -61.35
C GLN A 773 50.35 -23.87 -60.63
N ALA A 774 50.30 -22.76 -61.39
CA ALA A 774 50.20 -21.42 -60.83
C ALA A 774 48.86 -21.26 -60.09
N MET A 775 48.92 -21.03 -58.78
CA MET A 775 47.75 -20.80 -57.94
C MET A 775 47.82 -19.39 -57.33
N THR A 776 46.71 -18.66 -57.40
CA THR A 776 46.57 -17.33 -56.79
C THR A 776 46.18 -17.45 -55.32
N VAL A 777 46.34 -16.35 -54.55
CA VAL A 777 45.89 -16.28 -53.15
C VAL A 777 44.41 -16.70 -53.03
N GLY A 778 44.12 -17.66 -52.15
CA GLY A 778 42.78 -18.23 -51.99
C GLY A 778 42.77 -19.58 -51.27
N SER A 779 41.57 -20.11 -51.03
CA SER A 779 41.35 -21.45 -50.47
C SER A 779 40.78 -22.37 -51.54
N TYR A 780 41.30 -23.59 -51.63
CA TYR A 780 40.96 -24.56 -52.67
C TYR A 780 40.62 -25.91 -52.03
N SER A 781 39.55 -26.55 -52.53
CA SER A 781 39.23 -27.95 -52.24
C SER A 781 39.55 -28.76 -53.49
N LEU A 782 40.37 -29.80 -53.33
CA LEU A 782 40.74 -30.67 -54.42
C LEU A 782 39.78 -31.87 -54.47
N LEU A 783 39.53 -32.39 -55.67
CA LEU A 783 38.69 -33.57 -55.84
C LEU A 783 39.31 -34.75 -55.08
N PRO A 784 38.53 -35.49 -54.27
CA PRO A 784 39.02 -36.68 -53.60
C PRO A 784 39.55 -37.72 -54.59
N VAL A 785 40.61 -38.42 -54.19
CA VAL A 785 41.18 -39.53 -54.97
C VAL A 785 40.86 -40.83 -54.25
N PHE A 786 40.17 -41.72 -54.96
CA PHE A 786 39.96 -43.09 -54.53
C PHE A 786 41.03 -43.98 -55.15
N LEU A 787 41.76 -44.74 -54.34
CA LEU A 787 42.84 -45.61 -54.78
C LEU A 787 42.83 -46.95 -54.04
N PHE A 788 43.48 -47.95 -54.62
CA PHE A 788 43.75 -49.23 -53.98
C PHE A 788 45.24 -49.33 -53.66
N ALA A 789 45.60 -49.67 -52.42
CA ALA A 789 46.99 -49.83 -52.01
C ALA A 789 47.24 -51.21 -51.38
N GLN A 790 48.36 -51.84 -51.73
CA GLN A 790 48.71 -53.19 -51.27
C GLN A 790 49.70 -53.19 -50.10
N LYS A 791 49.40 -53.98 -49.07
CA LYS A 791 50.28 -54.26 -47.94
C LYS A 791 51.56 -54.97 -48.39
N SER A 792 51.44 -55.90 -49.33
CA SER A 792 52.56 -56.75 -49.79
C SER A 792 53.77 -55.95 -50.28
N SER A 793 53.55 -54.70 -50.71
CA SER A 793 54.61 -53.78 -51.13
C SER A 793 55.47 -53.23 -49.98
N ASN A 794 54.97 -53.27 -48.74
CA ASN A 794 55.54 -52.62 -47.55
C ASN A 794 55.93 -51.14 -47.79
N GLN A 795 55.24 -50.45 -48.70
CA GLN A 795 55.42 -49.03 -48.98
C GLN A 795 54.21 -48.22 -48.50
N PRO A 796 54.42 -47.01 -47.96
CA PRO A 796 53.32 -46.20 -47.48
C PRO A 796 52.55 -45.52 -48.64
N VAL A 797 51.27 -45.24 -48.41
CA VAL A 797 50.55 -44.19 -49.14
C VAL A 797 51.05 -42.86 -48.60
N VAL A 798 51.69 -42.05 -49.44
CA VAL A 798 52.32 -40.77 -49.07
C VAL A 798 51.71 -39.63 -49.85
N ILE A 799 51.22 -38.62 -49.14
CA ILE A 799 50.82 -37.34 -49.71
C ILE A 799 52.01 -36.39 -49.54
N SER A 800 52.48 -35.78 -50.63
CA SER A 800 53.56 -34.81 -50.63
C SER A 800 53.13 -33.51 -51.30
N ALA A 801 53.64 -32.38 -50.80
CA ALA A 801 53.41 -31.07 -51.36
C ALA A 801 54.72 -30.32 -51.62
N LYS A 802 54.72 -29.49 -52.68
CA LYS A 802 55.81 -28.58 -53.03
C LYS A 802 55.23 -27.24 -53.44
N SER A 803 55.87 -26.15 -53.02
CA SER A 803 55.53 -24.78 -53.43
C SER A 803 56.76 -24.10 -54.03
N SER A 804 56.61 -23.30 -55.09
CA SER A 804 57.71 -22.51 -55.66
C SER A 804 58.18 -21.37 -54.75
N VAL A 805 57.37 -21.02 -53.74
CA VAL A 805 57.68 -19.99 -52.73
C VAL A 805 57.48 -20.61 -51.34
N ALA A 806 58.52 -20.55 -50.50
CA ALA A 806 58.45 -21.02 -49.12
C ALA A 806 57.39 -20.25 -48.31
N ASN A 807 56.65 -20.95 -47.46
CA ASN A 807 55.55 -20.44 -46.63
C ASN A 807 54.36 -19.85 -47.40
N ALA A 808 54.28 -20.07 -48.71
CA ALA A 808 53.17 -19.56 -49.52
C ALA A 808 51.89 -20.39 -49.43
N VAL A 809 51.98 -21.65 -49.01
CA VAL A 809 50.86 -22.61 -49.03
C VAL A 809 50.75 -23.34 -47.70
N SER A 810 49.52 -23.52 -47.23
CA SER A 810 49.18 -24.47 -46.16
C SER A 810 48.28 -25.58 -46.69
N VAL A 811 48.53 -26.82 -46.26
CA VAL A 811 47.84 -28.02 -46.74
C VAL A 811 47.14 -28.74 -45.57
N SER A 812 45.88 -29.11 -45.77
CA SER A 812 45.17 -30.07 -44.91
C SER A 812 44.89 -31.32 -45.74
N ALA A 813 45.18 -32.50 -45.20
CA ALA A 813 44.98 -33.75 -45.93
C ALA A 813 44.54 -34.89 -45.00
N SER A 814 43.80 -35.86 -45.52
CA SER A 814 43.43 -37.08 -44.80
C SER A 814 43.44 -38.32 -45.71
N ILE A 815 43.90 -39.44 -45.15
CA ILE A 815 43.83 -40.79 -45.70
C ILE A 815 42.78 -41.57 -44.91
N LEU A 816 41.73 -42.03 -45.58
CA LEU A 816 40.63 -42.81 -45.01
C LEU A 816 40.67 -44.22 -45.61
N GLU A 817 40.66 -45.27 -44.80
CA GLU A 817 40.41 -46.63 -45.29
C GLU A 817 38.90 -46.80 -45.52
N VAL A 818 38.49 -47.29 -46.69
CA VAL A 818 37.07 -47.37 -47.13
C VAL A 818 36.64 -48.81 -47.33
#